data_AF-A0A182MA15-F1
#
_entry.id   AF-A0A182MA15-F1
#
_cell.length_a   1.000
_cell.length_b   1.000
_cell.length_c   1.000
_cell.angle_alpha   90.00
_cell.angle_beta   90.00
_cell.angle_gamma   90.00
#
_symmetry.space_group_name_H-M   'P 1'
#
loop_
_entity.id
_entity.type
_entity.pdbx_description
1 polymer ?
#
loop_
_entity_poly.entity_id
_entity_poly.type
_entity_poly.pdbx_seq_one_letter_code
_entity_poly.pdbx_strand_id
1 'polypeptide(L)'
;MGGVQSANDGREIQTSERESQSTPVHNQANDALPLENDTAMKIDDELHVAIPPSDDPDHQKDDQQHALDSDAAEDSDDSMSAKCRARKMTTELANFRRNLQQKRQLHQSKLVAVKDELEYLRKALAEEKSRNRALIKYVQQQEHQLAKQHTNGEHLSHETTGTETAPASSSCDVRREALEIVANGENALEPIERVNAEAAVDEPRDQSSSARGQSVERTDDERLVLKRELAESQHALQCTTGELLELRHELAQLRTQLRAQQDDALEESSRQSTAARTLKAELAETQFRLQISQAEALSLQTDVDQLRNQVKSLKDVIKAGKEIIAIREDQVEQLKGKLRQIEDTLQERELQIMSDDLRREYDRQLTNIRNLRDLYEERERVSRMERDNLVRQLDLKKNELATEQEKNKNLEALMESLQTDLTRLRTELEQTQEKLSQSQAESKQLQLEMGVVNQFISKFLLGMSRKPTVSDINIDKLAAVLEENRDLLIDMTKDEAETIDTGAFLPRALYDLITEVDEANEPTETAGVEQPDEPDASGEDEFTDVQKASPEQIADKLPKVWRVLIELVNHQERAQPVPFVEGGESEECLKSIQTGNGPKTVVSVSKTYIKLKDLILEKKSLKKETNRLRTLNSHLERRLDSQEKRLSAVSLELTKTWHLVGKMQRQHRQLHTQEQILRYHLQQKRRLLSELKEELEYCRLKWSAAREKNIESEGQWKSLKADFAARRKQDSLNNSGESGYSDEQPSDEDEVVNRKSSLANQQSP
;
A
#
# COMPACT_ATOMS: atom_id res chain seq x y z
N MET A 1 -28.41 21.61 66.82
CA MET A 1 -29.25 22.80 66.53
C MET A 1 -29.53 22.79 65.03
N GLY A 2 -30.67 22.25 64.59
CA GLY A 2 -30.98 21.96 63.16
C GLY A 2 -30.09 20.86 62.55
N GLY A 3 -30.48 20.11 61.52
CA GLY A 3 -31.75 20.04 60.75
C GLY A 3 -31.43 19.53 59.32
N VAL A 4 -31.43 18.23 58.99
CA VAL A 4 -32.57 17.27 58.81
C VAL A 4 -33.30 17.45 57.46
N GLN A 5 -33.35 16.36 56.66
CA GLN A 5 -34.10 16.16 55.38
C GLN A 5 -33.54 16.93 54.15
N SER A 6 -33.64 16.45 52.90
CA SER A 6 -34.22 15.18 52.40
C SER A 6 -33.66 14.68 51.04
N ALA A 7 -33.68 13.35 50.87
CA ALA A 7 -34.02 12.54 49.67
C ALA A 7 -33.24 12.64 48.33
N ASN A 8 -33.01 11.43 47.76
CA ASN A 8 -32.71 11.08 46.36
C ASN A 8 -31.41 11.65 45.72
N ASP A 9 -30.78 11.00 44.73
CA ASP A 9 -31.12 9.75 44.01
C ASP A 9 -29.85 8.97 43.58
N GLY A 10 -30.04 7.77 43.02
CA GLY A 10 -29.08 7.14 42.09
C GLY A 10 -27.68 6.77 42.63
N ARG A 11 -27.58 5.69 43.43
CA ARG A 11 -26.29 5.07 43.79
C ARG A 11 -26.05 3.82 42.94
N GLU A 12 -25.05 3.85 42.06
CA GLU A 12 -24.34 2.62 41.72
C GLU A 12 -22.85 2.88 41.50
N ILE A 13 -22.01 2.13 42.21
CA ILE A 13 -20.55 2.15 42.13
C ILE A 13 -20.17 0.76 41.65
N GLN A 14 -19.50 0.66 40.50
CA GLN A 14 -18.85 -0.58 40.10
C GLN A 14 -17.34 -0.43 40.23
N THR A 15 -16.77 -1.27 41.08
CA THR A 15 -15.35 -1.34 41.43
C THR A 15 -14.57 -2.02 40.32
N SER A 16 -13.57 -1.33 39.76
CA SER A 16 -12.65 -1.90 38.77
C SER A 16 -11.57 -2.76 39.44
N GLU A 17 -11.96 -3.94 39.92
CA GLU A 17 -10.99 -4.90 40.46
C GLU A 17 -10.27 -5.69 39.34
N ARG A 18 -8.96 -5.44 39.32
CA ARG A 18 -7.87 -6.20 38.71
C ARG A 18 -8.01 -7.72 38.92
N GLU A 19 -8.15 -8.47 37.83
CA GLU A 19 -7.74 -9.88 37.78
C GLU A 19 -6.83 -10.16 36.58
N SER A 20 -6.04 -11.23 36.65
CA SER A 20 -4.99 -11.55 35.69
C SER A 20 -5.05 -13.02 35.29
N GLN A 21 -5.21 -13.32 34.00
CA GLN A 21 -5.15 -14.69 33.48
C GLN A 21 -4.28 -14.80 32.23
N SER A 22 -3.71 -15.99 32.07
CA SER A 22 -2.60 -16.31 31.18
C SER A 22 -3.04 -16.72 29.78
N THR A 23 -2.35 -16.23 28.75
CA THR A 23 -2.43 -16.76 27.38
C THR A 23 -1.35 -17.82 27.13
N PRO A 24 -1.68 -18.97 26.50
CA PRO A 24 -0.69 -19.94 26.05
C PRO A 24 0.01 -19.50 24.75
N VAL A 25 1.27 -19.89 24.59
CA VAL A 25 2.08 -19.61 23.39
C VAL A 25 1.66 -20.52 22.24
N HIS A 26 1.52 -19.97 21.03
CA HIS A 26 1.49 -20.76 19.80
C HIS A 26 2.36 -20.12 18.72
N ASN A 27 3.27 -20.90 18.15
CA ASN A 27 4.19 -20.44 17.11
C ASN A 27 3.43 -20.16 15.81
N GLN A 28 3.70 -19.00 15.19
CA GLN A 28 3.47 -18.81 13.75
C GLN A 28 4.77 -18.36 13.10
N ALA A 29 5.22 -19.14 12.11
CA ALA A 29 6.31 -18.76 11.24
C ALA A 29 5.78 -17.83 10.13
N ASN A 30 6.71 -17.06 9.56
CA ASN A 30 6.47 -16.11 8.47
C ASN A 30 5.56 -16.66 7.37
N ASP A 31 4.60 -15.85 6.92
CA ASP A 31 4.34 -15.76 5.49
C ASP A 31 4.05 -14.31 5.09
N ALA A 32 4.92 -13.76 4.24
CA ALA A 32 4.89 -12.36 3.82
C ALA A 32 5.64 -12.22 2.49
N LEU A 33 4.88 -12.16 1.40
CA LEU A 33 5.36 -11.74 0.08
C LEU A 33 4.37 -10.71 -0.53
N PRO A 34 4.87 -9.70 -1.26
CA PRO A 34 4.03 -8.64 -1.81
C PRO A 34 3.36 -9.05 -3.13
N LEU A 35 2.24 -8.39 -3.45
CA LEU A 35 1.80 -8.27 -4.84
C LEU A 35 2.65 -7.18 -5.52
N GLU A 36 3.40 -7.56 -6.54
CA GLU A 36 3.81 -6.63 -7.60
C GLU A 36 2.72 -6.66 -8.67
N ASN A 37 2.13 -5.51 -8.98
CA ASN A 37 1.40 -5.34 -10.23
C ASN A 37 2.43 -5.23 -11.35
N ASP A 38 2.24 -5.94 -12.46
CA ASP A 38 2.81 -5.46 -13.73
C ASP A 38 1.91 -5.82 -14.91
N THR A 39 1.87 -4.95 -15.92
CA THR A 39 0.88 -5.00 -17.01
C THR A 39 1.57 -5.17 -18.35
N ALA A 40 1.73 -6.42 -18.79
CA ALA A 40 2.29 -6.74 -20.10
C ALA A 40 1.18 -6.88 -21.15
N MET A 41 1.35 -6.20 -22.28
CA MET A 41 0.36 -6.16 -23.36
C MET A 41 0.39 -7.44 -24.22
N LYS A 42 -0.75 -7.75 -24.84
CA LYS A 42 -0.81 -8.68 -25.97
C LYS A 42 0.00 -8.14 -27.15
N ILE A 43 0.62 -9.05 -27.90
CA ILE A 43 0.69 -9.00 -29.35
C ILE A 43 0.18 -10.37 -29.82
N ASP A 44 -0.73 -10.38 -30.78
CA ASP A 44 -1.37 -11.58 -31.31
C ASP A 44 -0.52 -12.18 -32.45
N ASP A 45 -0.58 -13.50 -32.66
CA ASP A 45 -0.27 -14.07 -33.96
C ASP A 45 -1.01 -15.42 -34.20
N GLU A 46 -1.34 -15.61 -35.47
CA GLU A 46 -2.09 -16.67 -36.13
C GLU A 46 -1.44 -18.10 -36.05
N LEU A 47 -2.07 -19.26 -36.32
CA LEU A 47 -3.30 -19.62 -37.08
C LEU A 47 -3.85 -21.03 -36.67
N HIS A 48 -4.98 -21.45 -37.29
CA HIS A 48 -5.83 -22.65 -37.11
C HIS A 48 -5.20 -24.07 -36.92
N VAL A 49 -6.00 -25.03 -36.37
CA VAL A 49 -6.61 -26.16 -37.14
C VAL A 49 -7.70 -26.96 -36.36
N ALA A 50 -8.80 -27.25 -37.07
CA ALA A 50 -9.87 -28.27 -36.94
C ALA A 50 -10.35 -28.89 -35.58
N ILE A 51 -11.68 -28.83 -35.41
CA ILE A 51 -12.60 -29.76 -34.70
C ILE A 51 -13.28 -30.60 -35.82
N PRO A 52 -13.50 -31.95 -35.76
CA PRO A 52 -14.72 -32.57 -35.14
C PRO A 52 -14.57 -34.07 -34.71
N PRO A 53 -15.64 -34.82 -34.36
CA PRO A 53 -16.57 -34.56 -33.25
C PRO A 53 -16.90 -35.82 -32.39
N SER A 54 -17.86 -35.65 -31.48
CA SER A 54 -18.75 -36.62 -30.80
C SER A 54 -18.85 -38.08 -31.30
N ASP A 55 -19.00 -38.99 -30.34
CA ASP A 55 -20.12 -39.96 -30.31
C ASP A 55 -20.54 -40.28 -28.85
N ASP A 56 -21.85 -40.22 -28.62
CA ASP A 56 -22.67 -40.72 -27.49
C ASP A 56 -23.87 -41.41 -28.21
N PRO A 57 -24.55 -42.46 -27.69
CA PRO A 57 -24.98 -42.51 -26.29
C PRO A 57 -25.21 -43.90 -25.63
N ASP A 58 -25.68 -43.83 -24.37
CA ASP A 58 -26.83 -44.57 -23.80
C ASP A 58 -26.73 -45.97 -23.15
N HIS A 59 -27.39 -46.03 -21.97
CA HIS A 59 -28.16 -47.14 -21.37
C HIS A 59 -27.45 -48.44 -20.90
N GLN A 60 -27.93 -49.16 -19.88
CA GLN A 60 -28.63 -48.78 -18.62
C GLN A 60 -28.69 -50.02 -17.68
N LYS A 61 -28.63 -49.79 -16.36
CA LYS A 61 -29.12 -50.67 -15.26
C LYS A 61 -28.36 -51.97 -14.90
N ASP A 62 -28.24 -52.14 -13.58
CA ASP A 62 -28.59 -53.29 -12.71
C ASP A 62 -28.19 -54.71 -13.21
N ASP A 63 -27.56 -55.58 -12.40
CA ASP A 63 -27.91 -55.84 -11.00
C ASP A 63 -26.81 -56.57 -10.17
N GLN A 64 -26.93 -56.47 -8.83
CA GLN A 64 -26.49 -57.35 -7.73
C GLN A 64 -25.20 -58.23 -7.72
N GLN A 65 -24.50 -58.12 -6.57
CA GLN A 65 -23.84 -59.19 -5.79
C GLN A 65 -22.58 -59.92 -6.31
N HIS A 66 -21.44 -59.64 -5.65
CA HIS A 66 -20.75 -60.69 -4.86
C HIS A 66 -19.84 -60.07 -3.78
N ALA A 67 -19.84 -60.64 -2.57
CA ALA A 67 -18.88 -60.31 -1.52
C ALA A 67 -17.80 -61.40 -1.43
N LEU A 68 -16.54 -61.00 -1.21
CA LEU A 68 -15.46 -61.81 -0.64
C LEU A 68 -14.46 -60.89 0.08
N ASP A 69 -13.87 -61.41 1.16
CA ASP A 69 -13.15 -60.66 2.19
C ASP A 69 -11.76 -60.17 1.76
N SER A 70 -11.31 -59.02 2.30
CA SER A 70 -9.88 -58.66 2.37
C SER A 70 -9.56 -57.57 3.40
N ASP A 71 -9.94 -57.78 4.67
CA ASP A 71 -9.42 -56.99 5.81
C ASP A 71 -7.91 -57.23 6.01
N ALA A 72 -7.04 -56.47 5.31
CA ALA A 72 -5.61 -56.26 5.64
C ALA A 72 -4.84 -55.29 4.69
N ALA A 73 -5.22 -54.00 4.57
CA ALA A 73 -4.45 -53.09 3.68
C ALA A 73 -4.35 -51.56 4.00
N GLU A 74 -4.98 -51.00 5.04
CA GLU A 74 -5.13 -49.52 5.11
C GLU A 74 -3.92 -48.70 5.65
N ASP A 75 -3.00 -49.28 6.43
CA ASP A 75 -1.90 -48.53 7.09
C ASP A 75 -0.73 -48.10 6.17
N SER A 76 -0.74 -48.47 4.88
CA SER A 76 0.41 -48.26 3.98
C SER A 76 0.35 -46.93 3.20
N ASP A 77 -0.84 -46.57 2.70
CA ASP A 77 -0.95 -45.61 1.60
C ASP A 77 -0.74 -44.15 2.03
N ASP A 78 -1.17 -43.75 3.23
CA ASP A 78 -0.91 -42.38 3.69
C ASP A 78 0.59 -42.13 3.98
N SER A 79 1.37 -43.19 4.23
CA SER A 79 2.84 -43.14 4.29
C SER A 79 3.44 -42.76 2.94
N MET A 80 2.95 -43.37 1.85
CA MET A 80 3.38 -43.05 0.49
C MET A 80 2.86 -41.68 0.03
N SER A 81 1.62 -41.33 0.36
CA SER A 81 1.04 -40.02 0.12
C SER A 81 1.83 -38.91 0.83
N ALA A 82 2.19 -39.11 2.11
CA ALA A 82 3.05 -38.19 2.88
C ALA A 82 4.45 -38.04 2.25
N LYS A 83 5.09 -39.14 1.83
CA LYS A 83 6.39 -39.11 1.14
C LYS A 83 6.31 -38.35 -0.20
N CYS A 84 5.22 -38.50 -0.95
CA CYS A 84 4.96 -37.75 -2.18
C CYS A 84 4.69 -36.26 -1.92
N ARG A 85 3.90 -35.91 -0.91
CA ARG A 85 3.68 -34.51 -0.45
C ARG A 85 4.99 -33.85 -0.03
N ALA A 86 5.83 -34.56 0.75
CA ALA A 86 7.15 -34.08 1.16
C ALA A 86 8.11 -33.88 -0.04
N ARG A 87 8.15 -34.84 -0.99
CA ARG A 87 8.96 -34.71 -2.21
C ARG A 87 8.57 -33.48 -3.03
N LYS A 88 7.26 -33.23 -3.25
CA LYS A 88 6.76 -32.01 -3.93
C LYS A 88 7.24 -30.74 -3.26
N MET A 89 7.06 -30.62 -1.95
CA MET A 89 7.58 -29.48 -1.15
C MET A 89 9.09 -29.29 -1.30
N THR A 90 9.90 -30.37 -1.32
CA THR A 90 11.35 -30.24 -1.54
C THR A 90 11.72 -29.77 -2.95
N THR A 91 10.98 -30.19 -3.99
CA THR A 91 11.18 -29.71 -5.36
C THR A 91 10.74 -28.25 -5.54
N GLU A 92 9.65 -27.84 -4.90
CA GLU A 92 9.16 -26.46 -4.89
C GLU A 92 10.14 -25.53 -4.17
N LEU A 93 10.68 -25.93 -3.01
CA LEU A 93 11.74 -25.21 -2.31
C LEU A 93 13.04 -25.12 -3.13
N ALA A 94 13.41 -26.17 -3.88
CA ALA A 94 14.55 -26.13 -4.78
C ALA A 94 14.33 -25.14 -5.95
N ASN A 95 13.13 -25.10 -6.51
CA ASN A 95 12.77 -24.17 -7.58
C ASN A 95 12.67 -22.73 -7.08
N PHE A 96 12.10 -22.49 -5.90
CA PHE A 96 12.11 -21.18 -5.23
C PHE A 96 13.54 -20.67 -4.99
N ARG A 97 14.45 -21.55 -4.53
CA ARG A 97 15.88 -21.21 -4.36
C ARG A 97 16.55 -20.82 -5.69
N ARG A 98 16.28 -21.53 -6.79
CA ARG A 98 16.76 -21.15 -8.14
C ARG A 98 16.20 -19.81 -8.59
N ASN A 99 14.88 -19.60 -8.46
CA ASN A 99 14.23 -18.35 -8.85
C ASN A 99 14.76 -17.15 -8.04
N LEU A 100 15.02 -17.34 -6.74
CA LEU A 100 15.65 -16.33 -5.88
C LEU A 100 17.10 -16.04 -6.29
N GLN A 101 17.87 -17.05 -6.68
CA GLN A 101 19.23 -16.89 -7.21
C GLN A 101 19.22 -16.14 -8.56
N GLN A 102 18.30 -16.48 -9.46
CA GLN A 102 18.11 -15.78 -10.74
C GLN A 102 17.67 -14.33 -10.53
N LYS A 103 16.68 -14.04 -9.65
CA LYS A 103 16.29 -12.67 -9.31
C LYS A 103 17.48 -11.86 -8.74
N ARG A 104 18.33 -12.47 -7.91
CA ARG A 104 19.57 -11.84 -7.40
C ARG A 104 20.59 -11.54 -8.52
N GLN A 105 20.84 -12.49 -9.42
CA GLN A 105 21.74 -12.30 -10.56
C GLN A 105 21.22 -11.23 -11.54
N LEU A 106 19.91 -11.21 -11.81
CA LEU A 106 19.26 -10.22 -12.66
C LEU A 106 19.32 -8.81 -12.02
N HIS A 107 19.08 -8.70 -10.72
CA HIS A 107 19.25 -7.45 -9.98
C HIS A 107 20.71 -6.97 -9.98
N GLN A 108 21.68 -7.88 -9.78
CA GLN A 108 23.10 -7.56 -9.86
C GLN A 108 23.52 -7.10 -11.26
N SER A 109 22.99 -7.72 -12.32
CA SER A 109 23.19 -7.31 -13.71
C SER A 109 22.62 -5.91 -13.98
N LYS A 110 21.38 -5.63 -13.52
CA LYS A 110 20.78 -4.28 -13.61
C LYS A 110 21.61 -3.22 -12.86
N LEU A 111 22.15 -3.54 -11.68
CA LEU A 111 23.03 -2.62 -10.94
C LEU A 111 24.35 -2.35 -11.68
N VAL A 112 24.91 -3.34 -12.38
CA VAL A 112 26.10 -3.14 -13.24
C VAL A 112 25.76 -2.25 -14.43
N ALA A 113 24.67 -2.53 -15.15
CA ALA A 113 24.23 -1.69 -16.27
C ALA A 113 24.01 -0.22 -15.86
N VAL A 114 23.29 0.04 -14.77
CA VAL A 114 23.09 1.41 -14.25
C VAL A 114 24.40 2.05 -13.79
N LYS A 115 25.35 1.28 -13.26
CA LYS A 115 26.70 1.79 -12.92
C LYS A 115 27.48 2.18 -14.18
N ASP A 116 27.41 1.38 -15.23
CA ASP A 116 28.13 1.62 -16.48
C ASP A 116 27.50 2.80 -17.26
N GLU A 117 26.17 2.95 -17.23
CA GLU A 117 25.46 4.16 -17.68
C GLU A 117 25.90 5.41 -16.90
N LEU A 118 26.00 5.34 -15.58
CA LEU A 118 26.51 6.46 -14.75
C LEU A 118 27.98 6.79 -15.05
N GLU A 119 28.81 5.80 -15.35
CA GLU A 119 30.20 6.03 -15.79
C GLU A 119 30.28 6.61 -17.21
N TYR A 120 29.39 6.21 -18.12
CA TYR A 120 29.23 6.83 -19.44
C TYR A 120 28.78 8.29 -19.34
N LEU A 121 27.73 8.58 -18.56
CA LEU A 121 27.25 9.94 -18.33
C LEU A 121 28.30 10.83 -17.66
N ARG A 122 29.12 10.29 -16.74
CA ARG A 122 30.28 11.01 -16.16
C ARG A 122 31.34 11.35 -17.22
N LYS A 123 31.63 10.44 -18.17
CA LYS A 123 32.56 10.69 -19.29
C LYS A 123 32.00 11.75 -20.24
N ALA A 124 30.74 11.62 -20.66
CA ALA A 124 30.06 12.60 -21.51
C ALA A 124 30.00 14.00 -20.86
N LEU A 125 29.73 14.09 -19.55
CA LEU A 125 29.76 15.35 -18.79
C LEU A 125 31.19 15.92 -18.66
N ALA A 126 32.22 15.08 -18.57
CA ALA A 126 33.61 15.52 -18.55
C ALA A 126 34.07 16.06 -19.92
N GLU A 127 33.61 15.45 -21.01
CA GLU A 127 33.76 15.96 -22.37
C GLU A 127 33.00 17.26 -22.58
N GLU A 128 31.74 17.36 -22.18
CA GLU A 128 30.99 18.62 -22.29
C GLU A 128 31.66 19.75 -21.51
N LYS A 129 32.14 19.47 -20.29
CA LYS A 129 32.94 20.43 -19.53
C LYS A 129 34.29 20.73 -20.20
N SER A 130 34.82 19.88 -21.08
CA SER A 130 36.02 20.18 -21.87
C SER A 130 35.70 21.05 -23.09
N ARG A 131 34.61 20.77 -23.82
CA ARG A 131 34.10 21.60 -24.93
C ARG A 131 33.73 23.00 -24.45
N ASN A 132 33.01 23.12 -23.33
CA ASN A 132 32.68 24.41 -22.73
C ASN A 132 33.93 25.18 -22.28
N ARG A 133 34.95 24.53 -21.69
CA ARG A 133 36.24 25.18 -21.38
C ARG A 133 37.00 25.63 -22.64
N ALA A 134 36.90 24.90 -23.75
CA ALA A 134 37.48 25.30 -25.03
C ALA A 134 36.73 26.50 -25.64
N LEU A 135 35.39 26.50 -25.57
CA LEU A 135 34.55 27.60 -26.04
C LEU A 135 34.81 28.89 -25.24
N ILE A 136 34.90 28.82 -23.91
CA ILE A 136 35.26 29.97 -23.06
C ILE A 136 36.62 30.54 -23.47
N LYS A 137 37.63 29.68 -23.69
CA LYS A 137 38.95 30.13 -24.18
C LYS A 137 38.87 30.77 -25.57
N TYR A 138 38.04 30.26 -26.46
CA TYR A 138 37.84 30.82 -27.80
C TYR A 138 37.18 32.21 -27.74
N VAL A 139 36.15 32.38 -26.91
CA VAL A 139 35.51 33.68 -26.67
C VAL A 139 36.52 34.68 -26.08
N GLN A 140 37.25 34.30 -25.02
CA GLN A 140 38.32 35.13 -24.44
C GLN A 140 39.42 35.47 -25.46
N GLN A 141 39.71 34.58 -26.41
CA GLN A 141 40.67 34.84 -27.47
C GLN A 141 40.12 35.81 -28.53
N GLN A 142 38.83 35.78 -28.85
CA GLN A 142 38.19 36.80 -29.68
C GLN A 142 38.13 38.16 -28.94
N GLU A 143 37.76 38.18 -27.67
CA GLU A 143 37.76 39.39 -26.83
C GLU A 143 39.16 40.04 -26.79
N HIS A 144 40.22 39.24 -26.64
CA HIS A 144 41.60 39.74 -26.74
C HIS A 144 42.02 40.16 -28.16
N GLN A 145 41.44 39.62 -29.23
CA GLN A 145 41.68 40.09 -30.59
C GLN A 145 40.98 41.44 -30.85
N LEU A 146 39.73 41.57 -30.42
CA LEU A 146 38.97 42.83 -30.48
C LEU A 146 39.63 43.92 -29.63
N ALA A 147 40.05 43.59 -28.40
CA ALA A 147 40.80 44.52 -27.55
C ALA A 147 42.11 44.99 -28.21
N LYS A 148 42.83 44.10 -28.90
CA LYS A 148 44.04 44.48 -29.66
C LYS A 148 43.75 45.34 -30.89
N GLN A 149 42.60 45.14 -31.56
CA GLN A 149 42.16 46.02 -32.63
C GLN A 149 41.82 47.42 -32.10
N HIS A 150 41.20 47.52 -30.92
CA HIS A 150 40.96 48.79 -30.25
C HIS A 150 42.27 49.48 -29.83
N THR A 151 43.21 48.80 -29.16
CA THR A 151 44.49 49.43 -28.75
C THR A 151 45.36 49.88 -29.92
N ASN A 152 45.25 49.21 -31.08
CA ASN A 152 45.96 49.62 -32.29
C ASN A 152 45.26 50.77 -33.04
N GLY A 153 44.02 51.12 -32.67
CA GLY A 153 43.28 52.24 -33.27
C GLY A 153 43.58 53.61 -32.65
N GLU A 154 44.12 53.65 -31.43
CA GLU A 154 44.30 54.91 -30.67
C GLU A 154 45.73 55.47 -30.70
N HIS A 155 46.68 54.78 -31.34
CA HIS A 155 48.09 55.22 -31.48
C HIS A 155 48.51 55.42 -32.94
N LEU A 156 48.00 56.50 -33.56
CA LEU A 156 48.47 56.95 -34.88
C LEU A 156 48.49 58.48 -35.02
N SER A 157 49.31 59.11 -34.18
CA SER A 157 49.87 60.44 -34.41
C SER A 157 51.35 60.48 -33.99
N HIS A 158 52.13 61.35 -34.64
CA HIS A 158 53.60 61.45 -34.59
C HIS A 158 54.46 60.31 -35.18
N GLU A 159 54.83 60.54 -36.45
CA GLU A 159 56.23 60.66 -36.93
C GLU A 159 57.19 59.44 -37.10
N THR A 160 57.60 59.29 -38.37
CA THR A 160 58.97 59.08 -38.91
C THR A 160 59.60 57.68 -39.05
N THR A 161 59.96 57.39 -40.32
CA THR A 161 61.09 56.56 -40.83
C THR A 161 61.12 55.05 -40.58
N GLY A 162 61.42 54.25 -41.63
CA GLY A 162 61.93 52.87 -41.46
C GLY A 162 61.51 51.81 -42.51
N THR A 163 62.09 51.87 -43.70
CA THR A 163 62.32 50.76 -44.67
C THR A 163 61.74 49.33 -44.45
N GLU A 164 60.93 48.93 -45.44
CA GLU A 164 61.06 47.70 -46.27
C GLU A 164 60.60 46.27 -45.82
N THR A 165 60.14 45.56 -46.86
CA THR A 165 59.86 44.12 -47.04
C THR A 165 58.54 43.50 -46.55
N ALA A 166 58.05 42.57 -47.37
CA ALA A 166 56.77 41.85 -47.31
C ALA A 166 57.05 40.32 -47.02
N PRO A 167 56.13 39.31 -47.12
CA PRO A 167 54.95 39.25 -48.00
C PRO A 167 53.65 38.52 -47.53
N ALA A 168 52.51 39.09 -47.95
CA ALA A 168 51.39 38.44 -48.66
C ALA A 168 50.48 37.33 -48.05
N SER A 169 49.33 37.16 -48.72
CA SER A 169 48.27 36.14 -48.60
C SER A 169 47.28 36.26 -47.41
N SER A 170 45.95 36.15 -47.61
CA SER A 170 45.15 36.16 -48.86
C SER A 170 43.65 36.37 -48.60
N SER A 171 42.89 36.70 -49.65
CA SER A 171 41.43 36.50 -49.80
C SER A 171 40.45 37.44 -49.06
N CYS A 172 39.86 38.37 -49.84
CA CYS A 172 38.44 38.42 -50.23
C CYS A 172 37.33 37.99 -49.24
N ASP A 173 36.17 38.67 -49.13
CA ASP A 173 35.72 39.88 -49.84
C ASP A 173 34.49 40.56 -49.17
N VAL A 174 34.29 41.85 -49.47
CA VAL A 174 33.00 42.59 -49.67
C VAL A 174 31.78 42.16 -48.80
N ARG A 175 31.16 43.01 -47.97
CA ARG A 175 30.34 44.17 -48.44
C ARG A 175 29.96 45.16 -47.31
N ARG A 176 30.33 46.44 -47.43
CA ARG A 176 29.69 47.58 -46.72
C ARG A 176 30.05 48.91 -47.37
N GLU A 177 29.03 49.62 -47.86
CA GLU A 177 28.88 51.09 -47.95
C GLU A 177 27.39 51.32 -48.27
N ALA A 178 26.61 52.24 -47.69
CA ALA A 178 26.81 53.56 -47.05
C ALA A 178 26.47 54.73 -48.00
N LEU A 179 26.07 55.85 -47.40
CA LEU A 179 25.46 57.02 -48.05
C LEU A 179 26.50 57.97 -48.65
N GLU A 180 26.10 58.69 -49.70
CA GLU A 180 26.80 59.88 -50.20
C GLU A 180 25.81 61.07 -50.28
N ILE A 181 26.30 62.29 -50.08
CA ILE A 181 25.51 63.54 -50.00
C ILE A 181 26.33 64.71 -50.59
N VAL A 182 25.63 65.72 -51.12
CA VAL A 182 26.06 67.12 -51.38
C VAL A 182 26.38 67.49 -52.85
N ALA A 183 25.41 68.18 -53.43
CA ALA A 183 25.42 69.34 -54.35
C ALA A 183 26.69 69.81 -55.09
N ASN A 184 26.49 70.11 -56.38
CA ASN A 184 26.75 71.38 -57.11
C ASN A 184 25.89 71.32 -58.41
N GLY A 185 25.59 72.38 -59.19
CA GLY A 185 25.83 73.82 -59.11
C GLY A 185 25.54 74.48 -60.49
N GLU A 186 25.29 75.80 -60.52
CA GLU A 186 25.33 76.71 -61.70
C GLU A 186 24.20 76.76 -62.77
N ASN A 187 23.53 77.92 -62.82
CA ASN A 187 23.32 78.84 -63.97
C ASN A 187 22.64 78.40 -65.30
N ALA A 188 21.47 79.01 -65.57
CA ALA A 188 21.01 79.43 -66.91
C ALA A 188 20.08 80.67 -66.79
N LEU A 189 19.82 81.39 -67.89
CA LEU A 189 19.20 82.74 -67.92
C LEU A 189 17.72 82.77 -68.34
N GLU A 190 17.06 83.89 -68.01
CA GLU A 190 16.00 84.66 -68.73
C GLU A 190 15.72 84.28 -70.21
N PRO A 191 14.51 84.50 -70.80
CA PRO A 191 13.71 85.74 -70.57
C PRO A 191 12.15 85.75 -70.65
N ILE A 192 11.57 86.77 -69.98
CA ILE A 192 10.42 87.64 -70.40
C ILE A 192 8.99 87.07 -70.64
N GLU A 193 7.97 87.80 -70.15
CA GLU A 193 6.53 87.58 -70.38
C GLU A 193 5.77 88.73 -71.12
N ARG A 194 4.85 88.33 -72.01
CA ARG A 194 3.47 88.86 -72.27
C ARG A 194 3.17 90.30 -72.78
N VAL A 195 2.96 90.42 -74.11
CA VAL A 195 1.64 90.56 -74.81
C VAL A 195 0.73 91.82 -74.66
N ASN A 196 0.25 92.35 -75.82
CA ASN A 196 -0.82 93.36 -76.11
C ASN A 196 -0.56 94.84 -75.70
N ALA A 197 -1.16 95.93 -76.24
CA ALA A 197 -1.81 96.37 -77.51
C ALA A 197 -2.11 97.93 -77.37
N GLU A 198 -2.68 98.79 -78.26
CA GLU A 198 -3.21 98.78 -79.65
C GLU A 198 -3.36 100.25 -80.22
N ALA A 199 -3.97 100.42 -81.43
CA ALA A 199 -4.77 101.57 -81.95
C ALA A 199 -4.17 102.97 -82.35
N ALA A 200 -3.84 103.08 -83.65
CA ALA A 200 -3.83 104.14 -84.72
C ALA A 200 -4.52 105.56 -84.64
N VAL A 201 -4.18 106.45 -85.63
CA VAL A 201 -5.02 107.41 -86.47
C VAL A 201 -4.52 108.91 -86.71
N ASP A 202 -4.33 109.29 -88.01
CA ASP A 202 -4.53 110.56 -88.83
C ASP A 202 -3.87 112.02 -88.73
N GLU A 203 -3.36 112.49 -89.91
CA GLU A 203 -3.53 113.79 -90.69
C GLU A 203 -2.97 115.22 -90.23
N PRO A 204 -2.96 116.34 -91.06
CA PRO A 204 -1.72 117.13 -91.31
C PRO A 204 -1.83 118.71 -91.47
N ARG A 205 -0.89 119.35 -92.23
CA ARG A 205 -0.98 120.51 -93.20
C ARG A 205 -0.37 121.95 -92.95
N ASP A 206 0.64 122.30 -93.78
CA ASP A 206 0.78 123.44 -94.76
C ASP A 206 0.85 125.00 -94.51
N GLN A 207 1.86 125.62 -95.20
CA GLN A 207 1.84 126.77 -96.19
C GLN A 207 2.15 128.28 -95.91
N SER A 208 2.74 128.93 -96.96
CA SER A 208 2.76 130.39 -97.35
C SER A 208 3.63 131.44 -96.58
N SER A 209 3.95 132.68 -97.04
CA SER A 209 4.17 133.37 -98.37
C SER A 209 4.57 134.89 -98.12
N SER A 210 4.76 135.84 -99.06
CA SER A 210 5.74 136.00 -100.19
C SER A 210 5.84 137.50 -100.68
N ALA A 211 6.84 137.88 -101.53
CA ALA A 211 6.95 139.11 -102.40
C ALA A 211 7.19 140.52 -101.73
N ARG A 212 7.52 141.68 -102.40
CA ARG A 212 8.32 142.08 -103.62
C ARG A 212 8.32 143.65 -103.82
N GLY A 213 9.39 144.27 -104.39
CA GLY A 213 9.40 145.64 -105.01
C GLY A 213 10.57 146.55 -104.55
N GLN A 214 11.32 147.37 -105.32
CA GLN A 214 11.10 148.27 -106.52
C GLN A 214 10.53 149.66 -106.16
N SER A 215 10.96 150.83 -106.68
CA SER A 215 12.04 151.19 -107.66
C SER A 215 12.22 152.71 -107.94
N VAL A 216 13.43 153.12 -108.41
CA VAL A 216 13.73 154.12 -109.49
C VAL A 216 13.72 155.68 -109.27
N GLU A 217 14.83 156.29 -109.75
CA GLU A 217 15.15 157.66 -110.29
C GLU A 217 14.66 158.96 -109.60
N ARG A 218 15.41 160.09 -109.50
CA ARG A 218 16.49 160.80 -110.25
C ARG A 218 16.08 161.65 -111.47
N THR A 219 16.33 162.96 -111.35
CA THR A 219 16.68 163.88 -112.44
C THR A 219 17.95 164.65 -112.06
N ASP A 220 18.61 165.26 -113.05
CA ASP A 220 19.88 165.97 -112.93
C ASP A 220 19.65 167.44 -113.43
N ASP A 221 20.43 168.47 -113.08
CA ASP A 221 21.85 168.57 -113.38
C ASP A 221 22.70 169.53 -112.47
N GLU A 222 22.47 169.56 -111.15
CA GLU A 222 23.47 170.07 -110.18
C GLU A 222 24.59 169.02 -109.91
N ARG A 223 24.81 168.15 -110.90
CA ARG A 223 25.28 166.76 -110.77
C ARG A 223 26.79 166.58 -110.64
N LEU A 224 27.56 167.67 -110.55
CA LEU A 224 29.03 167.63 -110.61
C LEU A 224 29.72 168.14 -109.34
N VAL A 225 29.05 168.93 -108.50
CA VAL A 225 29.55 169.32 -107.17
C VAL A 225 29.05 168.32 -106.12
N LEU A 226 27.72 168.16 -106.02
CA LEU A 226 27.06 167.19 -105.13
C LEU A 226 27.51 165.74 -105.34
N LYS A 227 28.08 165.40 -106.51
CA LYS A 227 28.62 164.06 -106.79
C LYS A 227 29.79 163.63 -105.90
N ARG A 228 30.51 164.58 -105.30
CA ARG A 228 31.65 164.29 -104.42
C ARG A 228 31.18 164.06 -102.98
N GLU A 229 30.39 164.98 -102.46
CA GLU A 229 29.80 164.91 -101.11
C GLU A 229 28.81 163.73 -100.96
N LEU A 230 28.05 163.39 -102.01
CA LEU A 230 27.17 162.22 -102.02
C LEU A 230 27.95 160.90 -101.93
N ALA A 231 29.17 160.83 -102.48
CA ALA A 231 29.98 159.60 -102.43
C ALA A 231 30.48 159.32 -101.00
N GLU A 232 30.93 160.36 -100.29
CA GLU A 232 31.37 160.27 -98.90
C GLU A 232 30.19 159.95 -97.97
N SER A 233 29.03 160.58 -98.19
CA SER A 233 27.77 160.27 -97.51
C SER A 233 27.31 158.81 -97.72
N GLN A 234 27.38 158.31 -98.96
CA GLN A 234 26.99 156.92 -99.27
C GLN A 234 27.93 155.88 -98.64
N HIS A 235 29.22 156.16 -98.54
CA HIS A 235 30.16 155.27 -97.85
C HIS A 235 29.87 155.20 -96.33
N ALA A 236 29.59 156.33 -95.69
CA ALA A 236 29.24 156.36 -94.26
C ALA A 236 27.93 155.60 -93.96
N LEU A 237 26.93 155.69 -94.85
CA LEU A 237 25.69 154.92 -94.76
C LEU A 237 25.92 153.40 -94.94
N GLN A 238 26.89 153.00 -95.76
CA GLN A 238 27.25 151.58 -95.91
C GLN A 238 27.96 151.02 -94.66
N CYS A 239 28.85 151.77 -94.03
CA CYS A 239 29.46 151.35 -92.76
C CYS A 239 28.41 151.16 -91.66
N THR A 240 27.57 152.16 -91.43
CA THR A 240 26.53 152.11 -90.38
C THR A 240 25.44 151.05 -90.63
N THR A 241 25.17 150.69 -91.89
CA THR A 241 24.26 149.56 -92.20
C THR A 241 24.93 148.19 -92.09
N GLY A 242 26.26 148.11 -92.21
CA GLY A 242 27.04 146.92 -91.83
C GLY A 242 26.95 146.66 -90.32
N GLU A 243 27.32 147.66 -89.50
CA GLU A 243 27.25 147.60 -88.03
C GLU A 243 25.85 147.21 -87.52
N LEU A 244 24.79 147.76 -88.14
CA LEU A 244 23.39 147.41 -87.82
C LEU A 244 23.00 145.98 -88.21
N LEU A 245 23.65 145.37 -89.19
CA LEU A 245 23.44 143.96 -89.55
C LEU A 245 24.24 143.02 -88.64
N GLU A 246 25.45 143.40 -88.25
CA GLU A 246 26.28 142.66 -87.30
C GLU A 246 25.61 142.59 -85.92
N LEU A 247 25.22 143.73 -85.34
CA LEU A 247 24.46 143.77 -84.07
C LEU A 247 23.13 143.01 -84.14
N ARG A 248 22.49 142.97 -85.32
CA ARG A 248 21.24 142.21 -85.53
C ARG A 248 21.48 140.71 -85.69
N HIS A 249 22.67 140.31 -86.16
CA HIS A 249 23.13 138.92 -86.19
C HIS A 249 23.53 138.46 -84.77
N GLU A 250 24.25 139.28 -84.01
CA GLU A 250 24.56 139.02 -82.58
C GLU A 250 23.28 138.88 -81.74
N LEU A 251 22.31 139.79 -81.90
CA LEU A 251 21.00 139.66 -81.23
C LEU A 251 20.20 138.44 -81.69
N ALA A 252 20.46 137.90 -82.88
CA ALA A 252 19.88 136.62 -83.31
C ALA A 252 20.61 135.43 -82.65
N GLN A 253 21.95 135.44 -82.62
CA GLN A 253 22.76 134.42 -81.95
C GLN A 253 22.49 134.35 -80.44
N LEU A 254 22.41 135.48 -79.74
CA LEU A 254 22.08 135.52 -78.31
C LEU A 254 20.66 135.00 -78.05
N ARG A 255 19.71 135.20 -78.98
CA ARG A 255 18.35 134.64 -78.88
C ARG A 255 18.29 133.15 -79.17
N THR A 256 19.14 132.61 -80.04
CA THR A 256 19.23 131.15 -80.22
C THR A 256 19.99 130.48 -79.08
N GLN A 257 21.04 131.11 -78.53
CA GLN A 257 21.72 130.65 -77.31
C GLN A 257 20.80 130.65 -76.09
N LEU A 258 20.02 131.71 -75.88
CA LEU A 258 19.07 131.76 -74.76
C LEU A 258 17.96 130.71 -74.89
N ARG A 259 17.49 130.43 -76.12
CA ARG A 259 16.54 129.33 -76.36
C ARG A 259 17.17 127.97 -76.12
N ALA A 260 18.35 127.70 -76.68
CA ALA A 260 19.08 126.46 -76.42
C ALA A 260 19.27 126.23 -74.91
N GLN A 261 19.68 127.25 -74.15
CA GLN A 261 19.79 127.15 -72.69
C GLN A 261 18.46 126.93 -71.97
N GLN A 262 17.34 127.44 -72.50
CA GLN A 262 16.00 127.19 -71.95
C GLN A 262 15.51 125.78 -72.29
N ASP A 263 15.73 125.32 -73.52
CA ASP A 263 15.36 123.99 -74.00
C ASP A 263 16.22 122.91 -73.32
N ASP A 264 17.53 123.11 -73.18
CA ASP A 264 18.46 122.26 -72.42
C ASP A 264 18.08 122.19 -70.94
N ALA A 265 17.72 123.32 -70.31
CA ALA A 265 17.28 123.34 -68.91
C ALA A 265 15.92 122.63 -68.70
N LEU A 266 15.03 122.67 -69.70
CA LEU A 266 13.78 121.91 -69.69
C LEU A 266 14.02 120.41 -69.91
N GLU A 267 14.93 120.04 -70.82
CA GLU A 267 15.44 118.67 -71.01
C GLU A 267 16.04 118.13 -69.70
N GLU A 268 16.99 118.82 -69.09
CA GLU A 268 17.60 118.41 -67.81
C GLU A 268 16.57 118.32 -66.68
N SER A 269 15.67 119.29 -66.54
CA SER A 269 14.58 119.24 -65.56
C SER A 269 13.66 118.04 -65.79
N SER A 270 13.36 117.70 -67.05
CA SER A 270 12.56 116.52 -67.39
C SER A 270 13.30 115.21 -67.03
N ARG A 271 14.60 115.12 -67.30
CA ARG A 271 15.47 113.97 -66.99
C ARG A 271 15.67 113.79 -65.49
N GLN A 272 15.83 114.88 -64.74
CA GLN A 272 15.83 114.86 -63.28
C GLN A 272 14.46 114.43 -62.74
N SER A 273 13.36 114.87 -63.37
CA SER A 273 12.00 114.49 -62.97
C SER A 273 11.66 113.03 -63.28
N THR A 274 12.20 112.42 -64.35
CA THR A 274 12.05 110.99 -64.63
C THR A 274 12.94 110.15 -63.72
N ALA A 275 14.21 110.52 -63.51
CA ALA A 275 15.08 109.86 -62.52
C ALA A 275 14.51 109.93 -61.10
N ALA A 276 13.92 111.06 -60.70
CA ALA A 276 13.22 111.20 -59.42
C ALA A 276 11.88 110.41 -59.35
N ARG A 277 11.39 109.88 -60.48
CA ARG A 277 10.26 108.92 -60.53
C ARG A 277 10.76 107.47 -60.50
N THR A 278 11.82 107.11 -61.23
CA THR A 278 12.38 105.75 -61.18
C THR A 278 12.94 105.45 -59.79
N LEU A 279 13.73 106.34 -59.19
CA LEU A 279 14.21 106.18 -57.81
C LEU A 279 13.08 106.07 -56.77
N LYS A 280 11.91 106.67 -57.02
CA LYS A 280 10.72 106.49 -56.16
C LYS A 280 10.01 105.16 -56.40
N ALA A 281 9.99 104.67 -57.64
CA ALA A 281 9.48 103.34 -57.97
C ALA A 281 10.39 102.23 -57.40
N GLU A 282 11.71 102.35 -57.55
CA GLU A 282 12.72 101.48 -56.95
C GLU A 282 12.66 101.50 -55.42
N LEU A 283 12.45 102.67 -54.80
CA LEU A 283 12.21 102.79 -53.36
C LEU A 283 10.91 102.09 -52.92
N ALA A 284 9.82 102.24 -53.69
CA ALA A 284 8.56 101.55 -53.41
C ALA A 284 8.67 100.04 -53.60
N GLU A 285 9.39 99.58 -54.62
CA GLU A 285 9.62 98.15 -54.89
C GLU A 285 10.51 97.52 -53.82
N THR A 286 11.59 98.20 -53.41
CA THR A 286 12.44 97.72 -52.31
C THR A 286 11.71 97.73 -50.96
N GLN A 287 10.83 98.70 -50.70
CA GLN A 287 9.93 98.68 -49.55
C GLN A 287 8.92 97.52 -49.61
N PHE A 288 8.36 97.22 -50.79
CA PHE A 288 7.43 96.10 -50.98
C PHE A 288 8.12 94.74 -50.85
N ARG A 289 9.30 94.56 -51.45
CA ARG A 289 10.15 93.36 -51.27
C ARG A 289 10.57 93.18 -49.81
N LEU A 290 10.85 94.26 -49.08
CA LEU A 290 11.12 94.23 -47.63
C LEU A 290 9.86 93.86 -46.82
N GLN A 291 8.68 94.34 -47.21
CA GLN A 291 7.42 93.98 -46.57
C GLN A 291 7.08 92.50 -46.77
N ILE A 292 7.34 91.94 -47.97
CA ILE A 292 7.22 90.51 -48.25
C ILE A 292 8.17 89.71 -47.36
N SER A 293 9.48 90.04 -47.34
CA SER A 293 10.45 89.28 -46.53
C SER A 293 10.22 89.41 -45.03
N GLN A 294 9.62 90.51 -44.55
CA GLN A 294 9.13 90.64 -43.18
C GLN A 294 7.90 89.75 -42.91
N ALA A 295 6.96 89.63 -43.85
CA ALA A 295 5.82 88.72 -43.72
C ALA A 295 6.25 87.24 -43.75
N GLU A 296 7.20 86.88 -44.62
CA GLU A 296 7.82 85.56 -44.68
C GLU A 296 8.58 85.24 -43.38
N ALA A 297 9.38 86.17 -42.86
CA ALA A 297 10.08 86.02 -41.58
C ALA A 297 9.11 85.83 -40.40
N LEU A 298 7.97 86.53 -40.40
CA LEU A 298 6.91 86.33 -39.40
C LEU A 298 6.23 84.96 -39.54
N SER A 299 5.93 84.51 -40.76
CA SER A 299 5.39 83.16 -41.01
C SER A 299 6.34 82.08 -40.49
N LEU A 300 7.61 82.14 -40.92
CA LEU A 300 8.66 81.23 -40.49
C LEU A 300 8.85 81.25 -38.97
N GLN A 301 8.73 82.42 -38.32
CA GLN A 301 8.77 82.51 -36.86
C GLN A 301 7.56 81.80 -36.21
N THR A 302 6.35 81.93 -36.76
CA THR A 302 5.18 81.18 -36.27
C THR A 302 5.28 79.68 -36.50
N ASP A 303 5.87 79.24 -37.60
CA ASP A 303 6.11 77.81 -37.89
C ASP A 303 7.19 77.23 -36.97
N VAL A 304 8.27 77.98 -36.72
CA VAL A 304 9.29 77.63 -35.73
C VAL A 304 8.71 77.53 -34.32
N ASP A 305 7.78 78.41 -33.93
CA ASP A 305 7.13 78.32 -32.61
C ASP A 305 6.07 77.22 -32.52
N GLN A 306 5.38 76.88 -33.62
CA GLN A 306 4.57 75.66 -33.71
C GLN A 306 5.43 74.40 -33.54
N LEU A 307 6.54 74.28 -34.28
CA LEU A 307 7.49 73.17 -34.16
C LEU A 307 8.11 73.08 -32.76
N ARG A 308 8.47 74.22 -32.14
CA ARG A 308 8.92 74.26 -30.73
C ARG A 308 7.86 73.73 -29.77
N ASN A 309 6.57 74.00 -30.03
CA ASN A 309 5.48 73.49 -29.20
C ASN A 309 5.19 71.99 -29.42
N GLN A 310 5.30 71.50 -30.66
CA GLN A 310 5.28 70.05 -30.95
C GLN A 310 6.45 69.31 -30.28
N VAL A 311 7.65 69.90 -30.29
CA VAL A 311 8.82 69.34 -29.59
C VAL A 311 8.66 69.37 -28.07
N LYS A 312 7.89 70.30 -27.48
CA LYS A 312 7.51 70.26 -26.06
C LYS A 312 6.56 69.09 -25.78
N SER A 313 5.44 69.00 -26.50
CA SER A 313 4.46 67.92 -26.26
C SER A 313 5.04 66.53 -26.50
N LEU A 314 5.92 66.35 -27.49
CA LEU A 314 6.66 65.10 -27.68
C LEU A 314 7.61 64.80 -26.52
N LYS A 315 8.27 65.80 -25.91
CA LYS A 315 9.07 65.61 -24.69
C LYS A 315 8.21 65.21 -23.49
N ASP A 316 7.01 65.77 -23.36
CA ASP A 316 6.06 65.40 -22.29
C ASP A 316 5.52 63.97 -22.48
N VAL A 317 5.23 63.55 -23.72
CA VAL A 317 4.88 62.16 -24.06
C VAL A 317 6.06 61.20 -23.78
N ILE A 318 7.30 61.59 -24.11
CA ILE A 318 8.50 60.80 -23.76
C ILE A 318 8.69 60.71 -22.24
N LYS A 319 8.39 61.78 -21.49
CA LYS A 319 8.46 61.80 -20.02
C LYS A 319 7.43 60.85 -19.41
N ALA A 320 6.17 60.95 -19.84
CA ALA A 320 5.11 60.02 -19.41
C ALA A 320 5.43 58.57 -19.80
N GLY A 321 6.00 58.34 -20.98
CA GLY A 321 6.48 57.02 -21.41
C GLY A 321 7.56 56.44 -20.49
N LYS A 322 8.53 57.26 -20.05
CA LYS A 322 9.54 56.85 -19.06
C LYS A 322 8.93 56.57 -17.69
N GLU A 323 7.98 57.37 -17.24
CA GLU A 323 7.26 57.15 -15.97
C GLU A 323 6.46 55.84 -16.00
N ILE A 324 5.80 55.52 -17.11
CA ILE A 324 5.11 54.23 -17.32
C ILE A 324 6.08 53.05 -17.36
N ILE A 325 7.28 53.22 -17.94
CA ILE A 325 8.33 52.18 -17.93
C ILE A 325 8.82 51.94 -16.50
N ALA A 326 9.17 52.98 -15.75
CA ALA A 326 9.61 52.86 -14.36
C ALA A 326 8.56 52.17 -13.47
N ILE A 327 7.28 52.53 -13.60
CA ILE A 327 6.18 51.86 -12.88
C ILE A 327 6.09 50.36 -13.23
N ARG A 328 6.36 49.98 -14.48
CA ARG A 328 6.40 48.56 -14.89
C ARG A 328 7.64 47.84 -14.38
N GLU A 329 8.78 48.52 -14.32
CA GLU A 329 10.03 47.99 -13.75
C GLU A 329 9.85 47.73 -12.24
N ASP A 330 9.29 48.68 -11.49
CA ASP A 330 8.89 48.53 -10.07
C ASP A 330 7.91 47.36 -9.87
N GLN A 331 6.90 47.22 -10.72
CA GLN A 331 5.94 46.11 -10.66
C GLN A 331 6.62 44.76 -10.92
N VAL A 332 7.55 44.70 -11.88
CA VAL A 332 8.33 43.49 -12.18
C VAL A 332 9.31 43.16 -11.05
N GLU A 333 9.94 44.15 -10.41
CA GLU A 333 10.78 43.99 -9.22
C GLU A 333 9.96 43.45 -8.02
N GLN A 334 8.77 44.01 -7.77
CA GLN A 334 7.84 43.52 -6.74
C GLN A 334 7.37 42.09 -7.01
N LEU A 335 7.11 41.72 -8.26
CA LEU A 335 6.75 40.35 -8.64
C LEU A 335 7.92 39.38 -8.47
N LYS A 336 9.15 39.78 -8.85
CA LYS A 336 10.38 39.01 -8.56
C LYS A 336 10.60 38.83 -7.06
N GLY A 337 10.35 39.86 -6.25
CA GLY A 337 10.42 39.80 -4.80
C GLY A 337 9.43 38.81 -4.19
N LYS A 338 8.16 38.86 -4.63
CA LYS A 338 7.12 37.90 -4.21
C LYS A 338 7.42 36.46 -4.67
N LEU A 339 7.98 36.29 -5.87
CA LEU A 339 8.38 34.98 -6.37
C LEU A 339 9.47 34.36 -5.48
N ARG A 340 10.53 35.11 -5.17
CA ARG A 340 11.59 34.67 -4.25
C ARG A 340 11.02 34.29 -2.87
N GLN A 341 10.13 35.11 -2.31
CA GLN A 341 9.47 34.80 -1.03
C GLN A 341 8.67 33.48 -1.06
N ILE A 342 8.06 33.14 -2.21
CA ILE A 342 7.37 31.85 -2.41
C ILE A 342 8.40 30.72 -2.56
N GLU A 343 9.48 30.92 -3.32
CA GLU A 343 10.57 29.95 -3.48
C GLU A 343 11.28 29.63 -2.16
N ASP A 344 11.56 30.65 -1.34
CA ASP A 344 12.19 30.54 -0.02
C ASP A 344 11.27 29.79 0.96
N THR A 345 10.00 30.20 1.08
CA THR A 345 9.03 29.56 2.00
C THR A 345 8.63 28.14 1.58
N LEU A 346 8.72 27.80 0.30
CA LEU A 346 8.62 26.41 -0.16
C LEU A 346 9.85 25.59 0.24
N GLN A 347 11.07 26.11 0.04
CA GLN A 347 12.31 25.43 0.47
C GLN A 347 12.35 25.22 1.99
N GLU A 348 12.00 26.23 2.79
CA GLU A 348 11.88 26.09 4.25
C GLU A 348 10.89 24.99 4.64
N ARG A 349 9.74 24.93 3.96
CA ARG A 349 8.70 23.92 4.19
C ARG A 349 9.15 22.51 3.80
N GLU A 350 9.84 22.35 2.68
CA GLU A 350 10.40 21.06 2.24
C GLU A 350 11.48 20.56 3.21
N LEU A 351 12.38 21.43 3.64
CA LEU A 351 13.39 21.12 4.66
C LEU A 351 12.74 20.75 6.01
N GLN A 352 11.71 21.48 6.43
CA GLN A 352 10.96 21.17 7.65
C GLN A 352 10.30 19.79 7.56
N ILE A 353 9.60 19.49 6.45
CA ILE A 353 8.95 18.18 6.21
C ILE A 353 9.97 17.05 6.24
N MET A 354 11.10 17.17 5.52
CA MET A 354 12.16 16.15 5.56
C MET A 354 12.77 15.99 6.95
N SER A 355 12.91 17.08 7.72
CA SER A 355 13.41 17.00 9.10
C SER A 355 12.44 16.29 10.04
N ASP A 356 11.13 16.50 9.87
CA ASP A 356 10.10 15.86 10.67
C ASP A 356 9.89 14.39 10.27
N ASP A 357 9.98 14.04 8.99
CA ASP A 357 9.93 12.64 8.54
C ASP A 357 11.15 11.86 8.99
N LEU A 358 12.34 12.46 9.00
CA LEU A 358 13.53 11.87 9.61
C LEU A 358 13.36 11.66 11.12
N ARG A 359 12.76 12.61 11.85
CA ARG A 359 12.41 12.44 13.28
C ARG A 359 11.42 11.30 13.50
N ARG A 360 10.32 11.27 12.73
CA ARG A 360 9.30 10.21 12.77
C ARG A 360 9.92 8.83 12.50
N GLU A 361 10.89 8.76 11.59
CA GLU A 361 11.58 7.51 11.28
C GLU A 361 12.55 7.08 12.40
N TYR A 362 13.26 8.01 13.05
CA TYR A 362 14.02 7.69 14.27
C TYR A 362 13.09 7.20 15.41
N ASP A 363 11.92 7.81 15.60
CA ASP A 363 10.95 7.35 16.62
C ASP A 363 10.36 5.96 16.30
N ARG A 364 10.11 5.67 15.01
CA ARG A 364 9.75 4.31 14.53
C ARG A 364 10.87 3.31 14.79
N GLN A 365 12.12 3.67 14.54
CA GLN A 365 13.27 2.81 14.81
C GLN A 365 13.46 2.57 16.32
N LEU A 366 13.33 3.60 17.15
CA LEU A 366 13.40 3.47 18.61
C LEU A 366 12.26 2.61 19.18
N THR A 367 11.04 2.73 18.65
CA THR A 367 9.93 1.85 19.05
C THR A 367 10.10 0.43 18.52
N ASN A 368 10.61 0.23 17.30
CA ASN A 368 10.97 -1.08 16.78
C ASN A 368 12.04 -1.77 17.64
N ILE A 369 13.10 -1.06 18.04
CA ILE A 369 14.17 -1.56 18.91
C ILE A 369 13.64 -1.97 20.29
N ARG A 370 12.71 -1.19 20.88
CA ARG A 370 12.03 -1.55 22.14
C ARG A 370 11.22 -2.84 21.95
N ASN A 371 10.35 -2.90 20.95
CA ASN A 371 9.52 -4.06 20.66
C ASN A 371 10.37 -5.32 20.40
N LEU A 372 11.50 -5.20 19.69
CA LEU A 372 12.45 -6.28 19.46
C LEU A 372 13.10 -6.74 20.77
N ARG A 373 13.55 -5.82 21.63
CA ARG A 373 14.07 -6.16 22.96
C ARG A 373 13.04 -6.93 23.78
N ASP A 374 11.81 -6.43 23.85
CA ASP A 374 10.74 -7.04 24.63
C ASP A 374 10.40 -8.45 24.09
N LEU A 375 10.40 -8.64 22.76
CA LEU A 375 10.26 -9.96 22.12
C LEU A 375 11.44 -10.90 22.41
N TYR A 376 12.68 -10.41 22.49
CA TYR A 376 13.84 -11.22 22.89
C TYR A 376 13.79 -11.60 24.38
N GLU A 377 13.36 -10.69 25.25
CA GLU A 377 13.23 -10.93 26.69
C GLU A 377 12.09 -11.92 26.99
N GLU A 378 10.93 -11.82 26.32
CA GLU A 378 9.88 -12.84 26.39
C GLU A 378 10.32 -14.19 25.80
N ARG A 379 11.05 -14.19 24.68
CA ARG A 379 11.58 -15.44 24.10
C ARG A 379 12.56 -16.12 25.05
N GLU A 380 13.39 -15.36 25.77
CA GLU A 380 14.28 -15.93 26.78
C GLU A 380 13.48 -16.42 28.01
N ARG A 381 12.45 -15.67 28.44
CA ARG A 381 11.56 -16.05 29.54
C ARG A 381 10.83 -17.37 29.26
N VAL A 382 10.28 -17.53 28.05
CA VAL A 382 9.67 -18.79 27.58
C VAL A 382 10.71 -19.91 27.54
N SER A 383 11.89 -19.69 26.96
CA SER A 383 12.95 -20.72 26.94
C SER A 383 13.42 -21.15 28.34
N ARG A 384 13.44 -20.22 29.32
CA ARG A 384 13.69 -20.53 30.73
C ARG A 384 12.57 -21.43 31.29
N MET A 385 11.31 -21.03 31.12
CA MET A 385 10.16 -21.84 31.57
C MET A 385 10.08 -23.22 30.92
N GLU A 386 10.40 -23.35 29.63
CA GLU A 386 10.46 -24.64 28.93
C GLU A 386 11.51 -25.57 29.54
N ARG A 387 12.72 -25.05 29.79
CA ARG A 387 13.79 -25.81 30.48
C ARG A 387 13.39 -26.18 31.90
N ASP A 388 12.80 -25.27 32.67
CA ASP A 388 12.36 -25.53 34.04
C ASP A 388 11.20 -26.54 34.09
N ASN A 389 10.39 -26.64 33.03
CA ASN A 389 9.36 -27.66 32.88
C ASN A 389 9.98 -29.03 32.54
N LEU A 390 10.89 -29.08 31.56
CA LEU A 390 11.61 -30.29 31.18
C LEU A 390 12.44 -30.86 32.35
N VAL A 391 13.08 -30.00 33.16
CA VAL A 391 13.78 -30.42 34.39
C VAL A 391 12.81 -31.06 35.39
N ARG A 392 11.65 -30.43 35.68
CA ARG A 392 10.63 -31.05 36.54
C ARG A 392 10.13 -32.39 36.01
N GLN A 393 9.90 -32.51 34.70
CA GLN A 393 9.48 -33.78 34.09
C GLN A 393 10.56 -34.86 34.19
N LEU A 394 11.83 -34.51 33.97
CA LEU A 394 12.96 -35.41 34.19
C LEU A 394 13.07 -35.85 35.65
N ASP A 395 12.89 -34.94 36.61
CA ASP A 395 12.98 -35.25 38.04
C ASP A 395 11.79 -36.10 38.52
N LEU A 396 10.58 -35.85 38.02
CA LEU A 396 9.43 -36.75 38.22
C LEU A 396 9.72 -38.16 37.66
N LYS A 397 10.24 -38.26 36.43
CA LYS A 397 10.57 -39.56 35.81
C LYS A 397 11.75 -40.28 36.48
N LYS A 398 12.73 -39.56 37.03
CA LYS A 398 13.76 -40.15 37.92
C LYS A 398 13.14 -40.72 39.19
N ASN A 399 12.22 -39.99 39.82
CA ASN A 399 11.55 -40.44 41.04
C ASN A 399 10.66 -41.66 40.80
N GLU A 400 9.86 -41.66 39.72
CA GLU A 400 9.12 -42.84 39.28
C GLU A 400 10.05 -44.04 39.07
N LEU A 401 11.11 -43.87 38.27
CA LEU A 401 12.10 -44.92 38.00
C LEU A 401 12.78 -45.43 39.28
N ALA A 402 13.10 -44.55 40.23
CA ALA A 402 13.67 -44.94 41.51
C ALA A 402 12.68 -45.78 42.34
N THR A 403 11.38 -45.44 42.32
CA THR A 403 10.36 -46.27 42.99
C THR A 403 10.13 -47.62 42.32
N GLU A 404 10.18 -47.71 40.98
CA GLU A 404 10.12 -49.00 40.27
C GLU A 404 11.38 -49.84 40.47
N GLN A 405 12.57 -49.22 40.51
CA GLN A 405 13.82 -49.90 40.88
C GLN A 405 13.75 -50.46 42.30
N GLU A 406 13.19 -49.73 43.26
CA GLU A 406 13.04 -50.23 44.63
C GLU A 406 11.99 -51.35 44.72
N LYS A 407 10.87 -51.25 43.99
CA LYS A 407 9.90 -52.37 43.87
C LYS A 407 10.56 -53.62 43.27
N ASN A 408 11.36 -53.46 42.22
CA ASN A 408 12.06 -54.59 41.59
C ASN A 408 13.03 -55.26 42.55
N LYS A 409 13.86 -54.51 43.30
CA LYS A 409 14.72 -55.09 44.36
C LYS A 409 13.91 -55.87 45.41
N ASN A 410 12.76 -55.35 45.84
CA ASN A 410 11.90 -56.02 46.80
C ASN A 410 11.27 -57.31 46.23
N LEU A 411 10.94 -57.33 44.93
CA LEU A 411 10.48 -58.53 44.23
C LEU A 411 11.61 -59.53 43.98
N GLU A 412 12.82 -59.07 43.66
CA GLU A 412 14.03 -59.88 43.53
C GLU A 412 14.36 -60.56 44.87
N ALA A 413 14.40 -59.81 45.97
CA ALA A 413 14.60 -60.36 47.32
C ALA A 413 13.48 -61.35 47.73
N LEU A 414 12.23 -61.09 47.33
CA LEU A 414 11.13 -62.03 47.55
C LEU A 414 11.32 -63.31 46.73
N MET A 415 11.70 -63.22 45.46
CA MET A 415 12.01 -64.38 44.61
C MET A 415 13.20 -65.18 45.14
N GLU A 416 14.26 -64.52 45.62
CA GLU A 416 15.39 -65.19 46.29
C GLU A 416 14.91 -65.94 47.53
N SER A 417 14.09 -65.31 48.40
CA SER A 417 13.56 -65.98 49.60
C SER A 417 12.69 -67.20 49.25
N LEU A 418 11.77 -67.06 48.30
CA LEU A 418 10.92 -68.17 47.81
C LEU A 418 11.76 -69.27 47.15
N GLN A 419 12.85 -68.93 46.46
CA GLN A 419 13.77 -69.91 45.89
C GLN A 419 14.56 -70.63 46.98
N THR A 420 14.97 -69.96 48.06
CA THR A 420 15.58 -70.64 49.22
C THR A 420 14.60 -71.58 49.92
N ASP A 421 13.35 -71.17 50.13
CA ASP A 421 12.31 -72.05 50.70
C ASP A 421 11.97 -73.23 49.78
N LEU A 422 11.92 -73.03 48.46
CA LEU A 422 11.78 -74.13 47.50
C LEU A 422 12.97 -75.10 47.54
N THR A 423 14.21 -74.63 47.72
CA THR A 423 15.36 -75.53 47.91
C THR A 423 15.29 -76.26 49.25
N ARG A 424 14.89 -75.60 50.33
CA ARG A 424 14.69 -76.21 51.65
C ARG A 424 13.63 -77.31 51.59
N LEU A 425 12.44 -77.01 51.07
CA LEU A 425 11.35 -77.97 50.90
C LEU A 425 11.72 -79.15 49.99
N ARG A 426 12.54 -78.94 48.96
CA ARG A 426 13.12 -80.05 48.16
C ARG A 426 14.03 -80.94 49.00
N THR A 427 14.94 -80.37 49.79
CA THR A 427 15.81 -81.19 50.67
C THR A 427 15.03 -81.89 51.79
N GLU A 428 13.95 -81.30 52.29
CA GLU A 428 13.04 -81.93 53.27
C GLU A 428 12.22 -83.07 52.63
N LEU A 429 11.79 -82.91 51.37
CA LEU A 429 11.17 -83.96 50.57
C LEU A 429 12.15 -85.11 50.28
N GLU A 430 13.38 -84.81 49.86
CA GLU A 430 14.44 -85.79 49.63
C GLU A 430 14.75 -86.57 50.93
N GLN A 431 14.91 -85.90 52.07
CA GLN A 431 15.13 -86.56 53.37
C GLN A 431 13.94 -87.41 53.83
N THR A 432 12.70 -87.03 53.51
CA THR A 432 11.52 -87.82 53.87
C THR A 432 11.30 -89.00 52.92
N GLN A 433 11.63 -88.84 51.63
CA GLN A 433 11.74 -89.92 50.64
C GLN A 433 12.81 -90.94 51.05
N GLU A 434 13.98 -90.50 51.53
CA GLU A 434 15.03 -91.37 52.06
C GLU A 434 14.56 -92.16 53.28
N LYS A 435 13.97 -91.50 54.28
CA LYS A 435 13.41 -92.15 55.49
C LYS A 435 12.31 -93.15 55.14
N LEU A 436 11.44 -92.82 54.18
CA LEU A 436 10.43 -93.75 53.66
C LEU A 436 11.06 -94.96 52.98
N SER A 437 12.14 -94.77 52.21
CA SER A 437 12.86 -95.88 51.56
C SER A 437 13.59 -96.77 52.57
N GLN A 438 14.14 -96.20 53.65
CA GLN A 438 14.74 -96.92 54.78
C GLN A 438 13.68 -97.75 55.50
N SER A 439 12.57 -97.13 55.92
CA SER A 439 11.47 -97.84 56.59
C SER A 439 10.82 -98.90 55.67
N GLN A 440 10.76 -98.68 54.36
CA GLN A 440 10.30 -99.70 53.41
C GLN A 440 11.30 -100.86 53.27
N ALA A 441 12.61 -100.62 53.38
CA ALA A 441 13.64 -101.66 53.39
C ALA A 441 13.60 -102.46 54.70
N GLU A 442 13.45 -101.79 55.85
CA GLU A 442 13.22 -102.41 57.16
C GLU A 442 11.95 -103.27 57.17
N SER A 443 10.84 -102.75 56.62
CA SER A 443 9.59 -103.50 56.48
C SER A 443 9.76 -104.75 55.61
N LYS A 444 10.49 -104.66 54.49
CA LYS A 444 10.84 -105.83 53.65
C LYS A 444 11.74 -106.82 54.39
N GLN A 445 12.70 -106.35 55.18
CA GLN A 445 13.57 -107.19 56.00
C GLN A 445 12.75 -107.93 57.07
N LEU A 446 11.88 -107.23 57.80
CA LEU A 446 10.96 -107.82 58.77
C LEU A 446 9.96 -108.81 58.12
N GLN A 447 9.52 -108.56 56.89
CA GLN A 447 8.71 -109.52 56.11
C GLN A 447 9.51 -110.78 55.72
N LEU A 448 10.80 -110.66 55.41
CA LEU A 448 11.68 -111.81 55.15
C LEU A 448 11.95 -112.60 56.44
N GLU A 449 12.21 -111.93 57.56
CA GLU A 449 12.40 -112.55 58.88
C GLU A 449 11.12 -113.24 59.36
N MET A 450 9.97 -112.58 59.26
CA MET A 450 8.65 -113.18 59.48
C MET A 450 8.39 -114.35 58.51
N GLY A 451 8.88 -114.27 57.27
CA GLY A 451 8.86 -115.38 56.32
C GLY A 451 9.68 -116.59 56.77
N VAL A 452 10.86 -116.36 57.36
CA VAL A 452 11.70 -117.41 57.97
C VAL A 452 11.03 -117.98 59.23
N VAL A 453 10.44 -117.15 60.08
CA VAL A 453 9.67 -117.57 61.27
C VAL A 453 8.45 -118.41 60.85
N ASN A 454 7.68 -117.97 59.85
CA ASN A 454 6.54 -118.73 59.32
C ASN A 454 6.98 -120.05 58.67
N GLN A 455 8.13 -120.10 57.99
CA GLN A 455 8.72 -121.35 57.53
C GLN A 455 9.18 -122.24 58.67
N PHE A 456 9.70 -121.69 59.77
CA PHE A 456 10.09 -122.45 60.95
C PHE A 456 8.86 -123.03 61.68
N ILE A 457 7.83 -122.22 61.93
CA ILE A 457 6.55 -122.66 62.49
C ILE A 457 5.92 -123.73 61.58
N SER A 458 5.91 -123.52 60.26
CA SER A 458 5.43 -124.53 59.31
C SER A 458 6.24 -125.82 59.37
N LYS A 459 7.57 -125.76 59.48
CA LYS A 459 8.44 -126.94 59.67
C LYS A 459 8.26 -127.62 61.03
N PHE A 460 7.91 -126.87 62.07
CA PHE A 460 7.61 -127.40 63.41
C PHE A 460 6.27 -128.18 63.38
N LEU A 461 5.21 -127.56 62.88
CA LEU A 461 3.87 -128.16 62.75
C LEU A 461 3.86 -129.34 61.75
N LEU A 462 4.55 -129.23 60.61
CA LEU A 462 4.70 -130.33 59.65
C LEU A 462 5.71 -131.39 60.08
N GLY A 463 6.65 -131.04 60.98
CA GLY A 463 7.51 -132.00 61.67
C GLY A 463 6.72 -132.89 62.62
N MET A 464 5.75 -132.30 63.33
CA MET A 464 4.80 -133.05 64.18
C MET A 464 3.80 -133.90 63.38
N SER A 465 3.48 -133.55 62.13
CA SER A 465 2.43 -134.26 61.36
C SER A 465 2.89 -135.54 60.64
N ARG A 466 4.20 -135.84 60.59
CA ARG A 466 4.74 -137.06 59.97
C ARG A 466 4.83 -138.28 60.92
N LYS A 467 3.64 -138.79 61.29
CA LYS A 467 3.26 -140.23 61.38
C LYS A 467 4.25 -141.28 61.98
N PRO A 468 3.74 -142.24 62.78
CA PRO A 468 3.22 -142.06 64.14
C PRO A 468 3.71 -143.15 65.13
N THR A 469 3.88 -142.83 66.43
CA THR A 469 3.81 -143.88 67.49
C THR A 469 3.54 -143.30 68.89
N VAL A 470 2.52 -143.86 69.54
CA VAL A 470 2.13 -143.82 70.96
C VAL A 470 3.11 -143.17 71.96
N SER A 471 2.75 -142.01 72.51
CA SER A 471 2.80 -141.72 73.97
C SER A 471 2.12 -140.39 74.31
N ASP A 472 1.41 -140.38 75.44
CA ASP A 472 0.36 -139.41 75.80
C ASP A 472 0.87 -138.00 76.16
N ILE A 473 0.44 -136.98 75.41
CA ILE A 473 0.39 -135.61 75.92
C ILE A 473 -0.91 -135.48 76.73
N ASN A 474 -0.77 -135.50 78.05
CA ASN A 474 -1.87 -135.64 79.00
C ASN A 474 -2.81 -134.41 78.94
N ILE A 475 -4.04 -134.62 78.46
CA ILE A 475 -5.08 -133.58 78.39
C ILE A 475 -5.36 -132.98 79.78
N ASP A 476 -5.30 -133.79 80.84
CA ASP A 476 -5.53 -133.33 82.22
C ASP A 476 -4.44 -132.35 82.72
N LYS A 477 -3.21 -132.46 82.20
CA LYS A 477 -2.16 -131.45 82.45
C LYS A 477 -2.40 -130.17 81.66
N LEU A 478 -2.93 -130.27 80.44
CA LEU A 478 -3.33 -129.09 79.67
C LEU A 478 -4.51 -128.38 80.33
N ALA A 479 -5.49 -129.12 80.87
CA ALA A 479 -6.60 -128.57 81.64
C ALA A 479 -6.11 -127.83 82.90
N ALA A 480 -5.23 -128.45 83.71
CA ALA A 480 -4.67 -127.81 84.90
C ALA A 480 -3.88 -126.53 84.55
N VAL A 481 -3.05 -126.55 83.50
CA VAL A 481 -2.26 -125.38 83.07
C VAL A 481 -3.15 -124.28 82.47
N LEU A 482 -4.24 -124.62 81.78
CA LEU A 482 -5.23 -123.64 81.29
C LEU A 482 -6.08 -123.04 82.41
N GLU A 483 -6.32 -123.79 83.49
CA GLU A 483 -7.01 -123.28 84.68
C GLU A 483 -6.08 -122.38 85.53
N GLU A 484 -4.81 -122.74 85.67
CA GLU A 484 -3.79 -121.95 86.36
C GLU A 484 -3.42 -120.66 85.60
N ASN A 485 -3.45 -120.66 84.27
CA ASN A 485 -3.24 -119.46 83.43
C ASN A 485 -4.54 -118.74 83.04
N ARG A 486 -5.69 -119.12 83.63
CA ARG A 486 -7.01 -118.56 83.28
C ARG A 486 -7.09 -117.06 83.52
N ASP A 487 -6.59 -116.60 84.66
CA ASP A 487 -6.63 -115.18 85.03
C ASP A 487 -5.67 -114.36 84.15
N LEU A 488 -4.50 -114.91 83.80
CA LEU A 488 -3.57 -114.29 82.86
C LEU A 488 -4.15 -114.15 81.44
N LEU A 489 -4.92 -115.15 80.97
CA LEU A 489 -5.64 -115.06 79.70
C LEU A 489 -6.79 -114.05 79.75
N ILE A 490 -7.44 -113.89 80.91
CA ILE A 490 -8.47 -112.87 81.14
C ILE A 490 -7.85 -111.46 81.18
N ASP A 491 -6.66 -111.28 81.74
CA ASP A 491 -5.97 -110.00 81.74
C ASP A 491 -5.37 -109.67 80.35
N MET A 492 -4.77 -110.63 79.65
CA MET A 492 -4.34 -110.43 78.25
C MET A 492 -5.51 -110.04 77.33
N THR A 493 -6.70 -110.62 77.51
CA THR A 493 -7.89 -110.23 76.71
C THR A 493 -8.55 -108.92 77.16
N LYS A 494 -8.19 -108.36 78.32
CA LYS A 494 -8.47 -106.95 78.66
C LYS A 494 -7.44 -106.02 78.01
N ASP A 495 -6.15 -106.34 78.13
CA ASP A 495 -5.07 -105.53 77.56
C ASP A 495 -5.20 -105.43 76.03
N GLU A 496 -5.56 -106.52 75.33
CA GLU A 496 -5.88 -106.48 73.89
C GLU A 496 -7.15 -105.66 73.59
N ALA A 497 -8.15 -105.65 74.47
CA ALA A 497 -9.36 -104.83 74.33
C ALA A 497 -9.14 -103.34 74.64
N GLU A 498 -8.16 -102.99 75.49
CA GLU A 498 -7.77 -101.60 75.75
C GLU A 498 -6.75 -101.08 74.72
N THR A 499 -5.99 -101.95 74.05
CA THR A 499 -4.95 -101.55 73.07
C THR A 499 -5.35 -101.66 71.61
N ILE A 500 -6.41 -102.42 71.26
CA ILE A 500 -6.83 -102.63 69.86
C ILE A 500 -8.34 -102.40 69.68
N ASP A 501 -8.75 -101.16 69.40
CA ASP A 501 -10.14 -100.80 69.01
C ASP A 501 -10.50 -101.34 67.61
N THR A 502 -10.74 -102.64 67.55
CA THR A 502 -11.33 -103.34 66.40
C THR A 502 -12.85 -103.32 66.40
N GLY A 503 -13.48 -102.90 67.52
CA GLY A 503 -14.93 -102.80 67.65
C GLY A 503 -15.53 -101.66 66.82
N ALA A 504 -14.87 -100.50 66.75
CA ALA A 504 -15.36 -99.34 66.02
C ALA A 504 -15.01 -99.32 64.52
N PHE A 505 -13.99 -100.08 64.08
CA PHE A 505 -13.46 -99.97 62.71
C PHE A 505 -14.44 -100.45 61.64
N LEU A 506 -15.04 -101.63 61.80
CA LEU A 506 -15.94 -102.21 60.80
C LEU A 506 -17.25 -101.40 60.61
N PRO A 507 -17.95 -100.95 61.67
CA PRO A 507 -19.11 -100.06 61.51
C PRO A 507 -18.76 -98.73 60.82
N ARG A 508 -17.56 -98.20 61.07
CA ARG A 508 -17.13 -96.91 60.52
C ARG A 508 -16.71 -97.01 59.06
N ALA A 509 -15.91 -98.00 58.69
CA ALA A 509 -15.57 -98.26 57.29
C ALA A 509 -16.81 -98.56 56.43
N LEU A 510 -17.85 -99.20 57.00
CA LEU A 510 -19.14 -99.37 56.33
C LEU A 510 -19.93 -98.05 56.22
N TYR A 511 -19.86 -97.18 57.23
CA TYR A 511 -20.51 -95.87 57.18
C TYR A 511 -19.84 -94.95 56.16
N ASP A 512 -18.51 -94.90 56.14
CA ASP A 512 -17.72 -94.10 55.21
C ASP A 512 -17.95 -94.56 53.75
N LEU A 513 -18.00 -95.88 53.50
CA LEU A 513 -18.40 -96.45 52.20
C LEU A 513 -19.85 -96.14 51.81
N ILE A 514 -20.78 -96.05 52.77
CA ILE A 514 -22.16 -95.61 52.49
C ILE A 514 -22.17 -94.13 52.12
N THR A 515 -21.42 -93.27 52.81
CA THR A 515 -21.34 -91.84 52.44
C THR A 515 -20.65 -91.60 51.10
N GLU A 516 -19.60 -92.35 50.75
CA GLU A 516 -18.98 -92.26 49.42
C GLU A 516 -19.92 -92.73 48.30
N VAL A 517 -20.79 -93.70 48.57
CA VAL A 517 -21.81 -94.17 47.61
C VAL A 517 -23.01 -93.23 47.52
N ASP A 518 -23.44 -92.61 48.62
CA ASP A 518 -24.54 -91.63 48.64
C ASP A 518 -24.09 -90.30 47.98
N GLU A 519 -22.88 -89.80 48.26
CA GLU A 519 -22.32 -88.60 47.59
C GLU A 519 -22.08 -88.80 46.09
N ALA A 520 -21.84 -90.05 45.64
CA ALA A 520 -21.65 -90.38 44.23
C ALA A 520 -22.98 -90.52 43.43
N ASN A 521 -24.14 -90.36 44.07
CA ASN A 521 -25.45 -90.71 43.47
C ASN A 521 -26.40 -89.51 43.27
N GLU A 522 -25.96 -88.27 43.49
CA GLU A 522 -26.71 -87.04 43.18
C GLU A 522 -26.55 -86.64 41.70
N PRO A 523 -27.61 -86.73 40.87
CA PRO A 523 -27.50 -86.47 39.44
C PRO A 523 -27.62 -84.97 39.12
N THR A 524 -26.50 -84.33 38.76
CA THR A 524 -26.54 -82.98 38.17
C THR A 524 -26.45 -83.07 36.64
N GLU A 525 -27.54 -82.71 35.95
CA GLU A 525 -27.72 -83.03 34.53
C GLU A 525 -27.02 -82.06 33.55
N THR A 526 -26.42 -82.64 32.51
CA THR A 526 -26.28 -82.16 31.10
C THR A 526 -25.92 -80.70 30.78
N ALA A 527 -24.96 -80.53 29.86
CA ALA A 527 -24.76 -79.29 29.10
C ALA A 527 -25.50 -79.32 27.74
N GLY A 528 -25.91 -78.16 27.21
CA GLY A 528 -26.27 -78.03 25.79
C GLY A 528 -27.30 -76.94 25.43
N VAL A 529 -26.82 -75.88 24.76
CA VAL A 529 -27.44 -75.13 23.65
C VAL A 529 -28.98 -75.01 23.58
N GLU A 530 -29.48 -73.76 23.63
CA GLU A 530 -30.44 -73.28 22.62
C GLU A 530 -30.50 -71.73 22.49
N GLN A 531 -30.66 -71.28 21.25
CA GLN A 531 -31.10 -69.96 20.77
C GLN A 531 -32.15 -70.28 19.66
N PRO A 532 -33.09 -69.39 19.28
CA PRO A 532 -33.16 -67.95 19.56
C PRO A 532 -34.52 -67.48 20.10
N ASP A 533 -34.67 -66.17 20.35
CA ASP A 533 -35.65 -65.34 19.61
C ASP A 533 -35.44 -63.83 19.91
N GLU A 534 -35.47 -63.03 18.84
CA GLU A 534 -35.52 -61.55 18.88
C GLU A 534 -36.99 -61.10 18.93
N PRO A 535 -37.29 -59.95 19.57
CA PRO A 535 -37.67 -58.82 18.71
C PRO A 535 -37.15 -57.46 19.18
N ASP A 536 -36.17 -56.94 18.43
CA ASP A 536 -35.94 -55.53 18.10
C ASP A 536 -37.20 -54.62 18.24
N ALA A 537 -37.11 -53.65 19.15
CA ALA A 537 -37.99 -52.48 19.21
C ALA A 537 -37.36 -51.33 20.02
N SER A 538 -36.79 -50.37 19.29
CA SER A 538 -36.54 -48.95 19.63
C SER A 538 -37.11 -48.41 20.96
N GLY A 539 -36.26 -47.79 21.78
CA GLY A 539 -36.64 -47.18 23.06
C GLY A 539 -35.80 -45.96 23.52
N GLU A 540 -35.01 -45.34 22.65
CA GLU A 540 -34.09 -44.24 23.04
C GLU A 540 -34.72 -42.82 23.02
N ASP A 541 -35.77 -42.57 23.82
CA ASP A 541 -36.26 -41.17 24.02
C ASP A 541 -36.91 -40.87 25.41
N GLU A 542 -36.50 -41.53 26.50
CA GLU A 542 -37.00 -41.21 27.87
C GLU A 542 -36.00 -40.40 28.74
N PHE A 543 -35.34 -39.38 28.17
CA PHE A 543 -34.53 -38.43 28.98
C PHE A 543 -34.70 -36.94 28.61
N THR A 544 -35.47 -36.63 27.57
CA THR A 544 -35.68 -35.26 27.05
C THR A 544 -36.86 -34.54 27.73
N ASP A 545 -37.87 -35.28 28.20
CA ASP A 545 -39.20 -34.72 28.53
C ASP A 545 -39.35 -34.12 29.95
N VAL A 546 -38.29 -34.16 30.78
CA VAL A 546 -38.31 -33.62 32.17
C VAL A 546 -38.63 -32.12 32.22
N GLN A 547 -38.44 -31.39 31.13
CA GLN A 547 -38.76 -29.95 31.03
C GLN A 547 -40.15 -29.64 30.45
N LYS A 548 -40.98 -30.65 30.17
CA LYS A 548 -42.36 -30.49 29.66
C LYS A 548 -43.43 -31.30 30.43
N ALA A 549 -43.03 -32.08 31.42
CA ALA A 549 -43.91 -33.00 32.14
C ALA A 549 -45.21 -32.33 32.66
N SER A 550 -46.36 -32.93 32.37
CA SER A 550 -47.68 -32.48 32.85
C SER A 550 -47.73 -32.51 34.38
N PRO A 551 -48.48 -31.60 35.05
CA PRO A 551 -48.76 -31.69 36.49
C PRO A 551 -49.25 -33.07 36.95
N GLU A 552 -49.93 -33.82 36.07
CA GLU A 552 -50.40 -35.19 36.32
C GLU A 552 -49.25 -36.19 36.41
N GLN A 553 -48.25 -36.11 35.52
CA GLN A 553 -47.05 -36.95 35.57
C GLN A 553 -46.16 -36.62 36.80
N ILE A 554 -46.23 -35.38 37.30
CA ILE A 554 -45.62 -34.99 38.58
C ILE A 554 -46.39 -35.61 39.75
N ALA A 555 -47.73 -35.63 39.70
CA ALA A 555 -48.58 -36.30 40.68
C ALA A 555 -48.33 -37.82 40.74
N ASP A 556 -48.11 -38.50 39.61
CA ASP A 556 -47.78 -39.94 39.58
C ASP A 556 -46.40 -40.27 40.16
N LYS A 557 -45.45 -39.33 40.09
CA LYS A 557 -44.11 -39.49 40.67
C LYS A 557 -44.07 -39.03 42.14
N LEU A 558 -45.06 -38.27 42.61
CA LEU A 558 -45.20 -37.80 44.00
C LEU A 558 -45.25 -38.93 45.05
N PRO A 559 -45.97 -40.06 44.88
CA PRO A 559 -45.90 -41.22 45.77
C PRO A 559 -44.51 -41.87 45.86
N LYS A 560 -43.70 -41.80 44.79
CA LYS A 560 -42.31 -42.29 44.80
C LYS A 560 -41.41 -41.32 45.57
N VAL A 561 -41.59 -40.02 45.38
CA VAL A 561 -40.90 -38.96 46.15
C VAL A 561 -41.26 -39.03 47.64
N TRP A 562 -42.54 -39.22 47.99
CA TRP A 562 -43.00 -39.44 49.36
C TRP A 562 -42.39 -40.69 49.99
N ARG A 563 -42.26 -41.79 49.22
CA ARG A 563 -41.59 -43.02 49.70
C ARG A 563 -40.11 -42.76 50.02
N VAL A 564 -39.40 -42.05 49.14
CA VAL A 564 -37.99 -41.67 49.36
C VAL A 564 -37.83 -40.69 50.53
N LEU A 565 -38.76 -39.75 50.71
CA LEU A 565 -38.79 -38.85 51.88
C LEU A 565 -39.05 -39.61 53.18
N ILE A 566 -40.01 -40.53 53.22
CA ILE A 566 -40.26 -41.40 54.37
C ILE A 566 -39.04 -42.28 54.66
N GLU A 567 -38.36 -42.80 53.62
CA GLU A 567 -37.16 -43.61 53.78
C GLU A 567 -35.97 -42.79 54.31
N LEU A 568 -35.79 -41.54 53.85
CA LEU A 568 -34.81 -40.59 54.38
C LEU A 568 -35.11 -40.17 55.82
N VAL A 569 -36.36 -39.90 56.18
CA VAL A 569 -36.77 -39.58 57.56
C VAL A 569 -36.55 -40.79 58.49
N ASN A 570 -36.87 -42.01 58.03
CA ASN A 570 -36.56 -43.25 58.76
C ASN A 570 -35.04 -43.51 58.91
N HIS A 571 -34.19 -42.91 58.07
CA HIS A 571 -32.75 -42.91 58.25
C HIS A 571 -32.28 -41.82 59.21
N GLN A 572 -32.92 -40.65 59.20
CA GLN A 572 -32.63 -39.55 60.12
C GLN A 572 -33.00 -39.89 61.56
N GLU A 573 -34.12 -40.60 61.80
CA GLU A 573 -34.47 -41.15 63.12
C GLU A 573 -33.53 -42.28 63.57
N ARG A 574 -32.97 -43.06 62.62
CA ARG A 574 -31.91 -44.04 62.90
C ARG A 574 -30.53 -43.44 63.12
N ALA A 575 -30.34 -42.14 62.84
CA ALA A 575 -29.08 -41.45 63.00
C ALA A 575 -28.87 -40.83 64.40
N GLN A 576 -29.56 -41.34 65.44
CA GLN A 576 -29.10 -41.09 66.80
C GLN A 576 -27.72 -41.71 66.99
N PRO A 577 -26.72 -40.97 67.53
CA PRO A 577 -25.44 -41.54 67.87
C PRO A 577 -25.64 -42.54 69.02
N VAL A 578 -25.45 -43.83 68.74
CA VAL A 578 -25.28 -44.85 69.79
C VAL A 578 -24.10 -44.38 70.65
N PRO A 579 -24.26 -44.21 71.97
CA PRO A 579 -23.17 -43.76 72.81
C PRO A 579 -22.00 -44.74 72.72
N PHE A 580 -20.88 -44.28 72.16
CA PHE A 580 -19.63 -45.01 72.20
C PHE A 580 -19.13 -44.99 73.65
N VAL A 581 -19.47 -46.03 74.40
CA VAL A 581 -19.01 -46.19 75.78
C VAL A 581 -17.53 -46.51 75.74
N GLU A 582 -16.71 -45.47 75.87
CA GLU A 582 -15.26 -45.52 75.94
C GLU A 582 -14.80 -46.05 77.30
N GLY A 583 -15.15 -47.31 77.56
CA GLY A 583 -14.93 -48.04 78.80
C GLY A 583 -15.26 -49.52 78.60
N GLY A 584 -14.25 -50.38 78.72
CA GLY A 584 -14.30 -51.79 78.33
C GLY A 584 -15.13 -52.73 79.21
N GLU A 585 -16.18 -52.23 79.87
CA GLU A 585 -16.98 -52.95 80.86
C GLU A 585 -18.41 -53.22 80.33
N SER A 586 -18.51 -54.09 79.33
CA SER A 586 -19.81 -54.60 78.86
C SER A 586 -19.73 -56.06 78.40
N GLU A 587 -20.33 -56.92 79.21
CA GLU A 587 -20.45 -58.36 78.99
C GLU A 587 -19.08 -59.07 78.89
N GLU A 588 -18.41 -59.24 80.04
CA GLU A 588 -17.54 -60.41 80.22
C GLU A 588 -18.34 -61.66 79.86
N CYS A 589 -17.82 -62.43 78.90
CA CYS A 589 -18.40 -63.74 78.55
C CYS A 589 -18.03 -64.83 79.59
N LEU A 590 -17.58 -64.45 80.78
CA LEU A 590 -17.18 -65.34 81.87
C LEU A 590 -18.28 -65.39 82.94
N LYS A 591 -18.56 -66.58 83.46
CA LYS A 591 -19.26 -66.79 84.73
C LYS A 591 -18.27 -67.34 85.74
N SER A 592 -18.13 -66.67 86.87
CA SER A 592 -17.41 -67.24 88.02
C SER A 592 -18.28 -68.30 88.68
N ILE A 593 -17.78 -69.53 88.79
CA ILE A 593 -18.45 -70.66 89.44
C ILE A 593 -17.58 -71.09 90.62
N GLN A 594 -18.16 -71.13 91.82
CA GLN A 594 -17.47 -71.64 93.00
C GLN A 594 -17.40 -73.17 92.94
N THR A 595 -16.19 -73.70 93.00
CA THR A 595 -15.90 -75.12 93.16
C THR A 595 -15.24 -75.36 94.52
N GLY A 596 -15.16 -76.62 94.98
CA GLY A 596 -14.58 -76.94 96.29
C GLY A 596 -13.14 -76.44 96.51
N ASN A 597 -12.40 -76.16 95.43
CA ASN A 597 -11.03 -75.65 95.44
C ASN A 597 -10.95 -74.15 95.06
N GLY A 598 -12.07 -73.41 95.17
CA GLY A 598 -12.16 -71.97 94.90
C GLY A 598 -12.99 -71.59 93.67
N PRO A 599 -13.17 -70.28 93.42
CA PRO A 599 -13.88 -69.77 92.25
C PRO A 599 -13.05 -69.96 90.97
N LYS A 600 -13.68 -70.54 89.93
CA LYS A 600 -13.11 -70.62 88.58
C LYS A 600 -14.00 -69.85 87.61
N THR A 601 -13.40 -68.97 86.81
CA THR A 601 -14.06 -68.27 85.70
C THR A 601 -14.17 -69.21 84.49
N VAL A 602 -15.40 -69.48 84.07
CA VAL A 602 -15.73 -70.38 82.96
C VAL A 602 -16.52 -69.62 81.90
N VAL A 603 -16.25 -69.86 80.62
CA VAL A 603 -16.94 -69.16 79.53
C VAL A 603 -18.43 -69.50 79.51
N SER A 604 -19.26 -68.48 79.67
CA SER A 604 -20.72 -68.55 79.57
C SER A 604 -21.11 -68.67 78.09
N VAL A 605 -21.24 -69.90 77.61
CA VAL A 605 -21.60 -70.24 76.22
C VAL A 605 -22.81 -69.43 75.73
N SER A 606 -23.84 -69.26 76.57
CA SER A 606 -25.05 -68.48 76.24
C SER A 606 -24.80 -66.98 76.02
N LYS A 607 -23.96 -66.33 76.84
CA LYS A 607 -23.57 -64.91 76.65
C LYS A 607 -22.74 -64.73 75.38
N THR A 608 -21.77 -65.64 75.19
CA THR A 608 -20.91 -65.67 74.01
C THR A 608 -21.72 -65.84 72.73
N TYR A 609 -22.73 -66.73 72.75
CA TYR A 609 -23.67 -66.96 71.65
C TYR A 609 -24.54 -65.72 71.34
N ILE A 610 -25.04 -65.01 72.35
CA ILE A 610 -25.79 -63.75 72.15
C ILE A 610 -24.88 -62.70 71.51
N LYS A 611 -23.70 -62.44 72.08
CA LYS A 611 -22.74 -61.44 71.56
C LYS A 611 -22.30 -61.78 70.12
N LEU A 612 -22.11 -63.07 69.81
CA LEU A 612 -21.80 -63.55 68.45
C LEU A 612 -22.99 -63.36 67.49
N LYS A 613 -24.22 -63.66 67.92
CA LYS A 613 -25.45 -63.44 67.13
C LYS A 613 -25.62 -61.96 66.79
N ASP A 614 -25.39 -61.06 67.74
CA ASP A 614 -25.58 -59.63 67.55
C ASP A 614 -24.49 -59.05 66.62
N LEU A 615 -23.23 -59.46 66.79
CA LEU A 615 -22.14 -59.17 65.84
C LEU A 615 -22.41 -59.72 64.42
N ILE A 616 -23.10 -60.86 64.30
CA ILE A 616 -23.53 -61.41 63.01
C ILE A 616 -24.66 -60.57 62.38
N LEU A 617 -25.56 -60.01 63.19
CA LEU A 617 -26.62 -59.11 62.72
C LEU A 617 -26.04 -57.74 62.29
N GLU A 618 -25.09 -57.20 63.05
CA GLU A 618 -24.33 -55.99 62.71
C GLU A 618 -23.50 -56.18 61.44
N LYS A 619 -22.74 -57.29 61.33
CA LYS A 619 -22.03 -57.65 60.09
C LYS A 619 -22.98 -57.76 58.89
N LYS A 620 -24.23 -58.18 59.10
CA LYS A 620 -25.27 -58.25 58.06
C LYS A 620 -25.89 -56.88 57.74
N SER A 621 -26.02 -55.94 58.69
CA SER A 621 -26.49 -54.57 58.39
C SER A 621 -25.40 -53.75 57.70
N LEU A 622 -24.16 -53.79 58.20
CA LEU A 622 -23.00 -53.15 57.57
C LEU A 622 -22.79 -53.66 56.14
N LYS A 623 -22.84 -54.98 55.90
CA LYS A 623 -22.74 -55.54 54.53
C LYS A 623 -23.85 -55.06 53.60
N LYS A 624 -25.07 -54.78 54.10
CA LYS A 624 -26.14 -54.17 53.30
C LYS A 624 -25.81 -52.72 52.94
N GLU A 625 -25.34 -51.91 53.89
CA GLU A 625 -25.03 -50.51 53.63
C GLU A 625 -23.78 -50.36 52.74
N THR A 626 -22.73 -51.18 52.91
CA THR A 626 -21.60 -51.23 51.97
C THR A 626 -22.05 -51.60 50.55
N ASN A 627 -23.00 -52.53 50.39
CA ASN A 627 -23.56 -52.87 49.09
C ASN A 627 -24.39 -51.71 48.50
N ARG A 628 -25.19 -51.02 49.33
CA ARG A 628 -25.96 -49.83 48.93
C ARG A 628 -25.06 -48.70 48.45
N LEU A 629 -24.00 -48.40 49.21
CA LEU A 629 -22.99 -47.40 48.88
C LEU A 629 -22.25 -47.77 47.58
N ARG A 630 -21.92 -49.05 47.34
CA ARG A 630 -21.34 -49.50 46.07
C ARG A 630 -22.30 -49.23 44.89
N THR A 631 -23.57 -49.60 45.02
CA THR A 631 -24.58 -49.34 43.97
C THR A 631 -24.76 -47.84 43.71
N LEU A 632 -24.73 -47.01 44.75
CA LEU A 632 -24.77 -45.55 44.62
C LEU A 632 -23.52 -45.01 43.89
N ASN A 633 -22.33 -45.42 44.32
CA ASN A 633 -21.07 -44.96 43.70
C ASN A 633 -21.03 -45.33 42.22
N SER A 634 -21.38 -46.57 41.87
CA SER A 634 -21.46 -46.99 40.47
C SER A 634 -22.60 -46.36 39.68
N HIS A 635 -23.58 -45.70 40.31
CA HIS A 635 -24.51 -44.81 39.60
C HIS A 635 -23.94 -43.41 39.40
N LEU A 636 -23.19 -42.88 40.38
CA LEU A 636 -22.48 -41.60 40.26
C LEU A 636 -21.37 -41.65 39.20
N GLU A 637 -20.58 -42.73 39.16
CA GLU A 637 -19.60 -43.06 38.11
C GLU A 637 -20.25 -42.95 36.71
N ARG A 638 -21.28 -43.77 36.44
CA ARG A 638 -22.03 -43.74 35.16
C ARG A 638 -22.67 -42.39 34.83
N ARG A 639 -23.05 -41.58 35.84
CA ARG A 639 -23.54 -40.22 35.62
C ARG A 639 -22.43 -39.25 35.27
N LEU A 640 -21.25 -39.38 35.87
CA LEU A 640 -20.05 -38.60 35.56
C LEU A 640 -19.58 -38.91 34.14
N ASP A 641 -19.47 -40.19 33.75
CA ASP A 641 -19.15 -40.62 32.38
C ASP A 641 -20.11 -39.99 31.35
N SER A 642 -21.40 -39.95 31.69
CA SER A 642 -22.46 -39.39 30.84
C SER A 642 -22.42 -37.84 30.77
N GLN A 643 -21.84 -37.18 31.77
CA GLN A 643 -21.59 -35.74 31.75
C GLN A 643 -20.29 -35.41 31.00
N GLU A 644 -19.23 -36.20 31.17
CA GLU A 644 -17.97 -36.06 30.45
C GLU A 644 -18.16 -36.24 28.94
N LYS A 645 -18.89 -37.29 28.52
CA LYS A 645 -19.26 -37.51 27.11
C LYS A 645 -20.10 -36.37 26.51
N ARG A 646 -20.92 -35.69 27.31
CA ARG A 646 -21.67 -34.51 26.88
C ARG A 646 -20.78 -33.26 26.80
N LEU A 647 -19.86 -33.08 27.74
CA LEU A 647 -18.89 -31.97 27.73
C LEU A 647 -17.90 -32.10 26.56
N SER A 648 -17.43 -33.31 26.25
CA SER A 648 -16.54 -33.53 25.11
C SER A 648 -17.24 -33.24 23.77
N ALA A 649 -18.49 -33.69 23.59
CA ALA A 649 -19.31 -33.33 22.43
C ALA A 649 -19.52 -31.81 22.29
N VAL A 650 -19.86 -31.11 23.38
CA VAL A 650 -20.00 -29.64 23.39
C VAL A 650 -18.67 -28.95 23.08
N SER A 651 -17.54 -29.45 23.59
CA SER A 651 -16.21 -28.91 23.28
C SER A 651 -15.82 -29.09 21.81
N LEU A 652 -16.28 -30.18 21.17
CA LEU A 652 -16.07 -30.43 19.74
C LEU A 652 -16.89 -29.46 18.88
N GLU A 653 -18.15 -29.19 19.23
CA GLU A 653 -18.97 -28.17 18.54
C GLU A 653 -18.46 -26.73 18.77
N LEU A 654 -17.98 -26.41 19.97
CA LEU A 654 -17.27 -25.15 20.23
C LEU A 654 -16.00 -25.04 19.38
N THR A 655 -15.26 -26.14 19.21
CA THR A 655 -14.07 -26.18 18.35
C THR A 655 -14.45 -26.00 16.87
N LYS A 656 -15.49 -26.68 16.37
CA LYS A 656 -16.00 -26.53 14.99
C LYS A 656 -16.47 -25.11 14.70
N THR A 657 -17.27 -24.53 15.60
CA THR A 657 -17.77 -23.15 15.46
C THR A 657 -16.65 -22.12 15.53
N TRP A 658 -15.65 -22.30 16.40
CA TRP A 658 -14.43 -21.46 16.44
C TRP A 658 -13.66 -21.51 15.11
N HIS A 659 -13.51 -22.69 14.50
CA HIS A 659 -12.89 -22.83 13.17
C HIS A 659 -13.71 -22.15 12.06
N LEU A 660 -15.04 -22.23 12.12
CA LEU A 660 -15.94 -21.54 11.18
C LEU A 660 -15.85 -20.02 11.32
N VAL A 661 -15.88 -19.48 12.54
CA VAL A 661 -15.66 -18.05 12.82
C VAL A 661 -14.29 -17.61 12.33
N GLY A 662 -13.25 -18.42 12.56
CA GLY A 662 -11.90 -18.17 12.03
C GLY A 662 -11.83 -18.21 10.50
N LYS A 663 -12.67 -19.00 9.81
CA LYS A 663 -12.80 -18.98 8.33
C LYS A 663 -13.50 -17.70 7.86
N MET A 664 -14.63 -17.35 8.47
CA MET A 664 -15.37 -16.12 8.16
C MET A 664 -14.52 -14.86 8.42
N GLN A 665 -13.73 -14.82 9.49
CA GLN A 665 -12.87 -13.67 9.79
C GLN A 665 -11.74 -13.50 8.75
N ARG A 666 -11.19 -14.60 8.20
CA ARG A 666 -10.25 -14.54 7.07
C ARG A 666 -10.94 -14.04 5.80
N GLN A 667 -12.13 -14.56 5.48
CA GLN A 667 -12.92 -14.13 4.32
C GLN A 667 -13.30 -12.64 4.41
N HIS A 668 -13.69 -12.15 5.59
CA HIS A 668 -14.00 -10.74 5.82
C HIS A 668 -12.77 -9.83 5.59
N ARG A 669 -11.59 -10.22 6.10
CA ARG A 669 -10.33 -9.51 5.80
C ARG A 669 -10.03 -9.50 4.31
N GLN A 670 -10.18 -10.63 3.61
CA GLN A 670 -9.96 -10.74 2.17
C GLN A 670 -10.91 -9.82 1.36
N LEU A 671 -12.21 -9.84 1.70
CA LEU A 671 -13.22 -8.97 1.08
C LEU A 671 -12.92 -7.50 1.34
N HIS A 672 -12.48 -7.13 2.54
CA HIS A 672 -12.11 -5.75 2.85
C HIS A 672 -10.86 -5.29 2.08
N THR A 673 -9.85 -6.14 1.90
CA THR A 673 -8.69 -5.83 1.03
C THR A 673 -9.13 -5.66 -0.44
N GLN A 674 -10.01 -6.54 -0.94
CA GLN A 674 -10.59 -6.40 -2.30
C GLN A 674 -11.39 -5.10 -2.44
N GLU A 675 -12.17 -4.73 -1.41
CA GLU A 675 -12.91 -3.47 -1.37
C GLU A 675 -11.98 -2.25 -1.40
N GLN A 676 -10.88 -2.25 -0.62
CA GLN A 676 -9.88 -1.19 -0.65
C GLN A 676 -9.25 -1.03 -2.04
N ILE A 677 -8.91 -2.14 -2.70
CA ILE A 677 -8.37 -2.16 -4.08
C ILE A 677 -9.39 -1.58 -5.08
N LEU A 678 -10.67 -1.98 -4.99
CA LEU A 678 -11.72 -1.44 -5.85
C LEU A 678 -11.99 0.05 -5.60
N ARG A 679 -11.97 0.50 -4.33
CA ARG A 679 -12.06 1.92 -3.95
C ARG A 679 -10.89 2.73 -4.53
N TYR A 680 -9.67 2.19 -4.49
CA TYR A 680 -8.48 2.81 -5.09
C TYR A 680 -8.60 2.92 -6.62
N HIS A 681 -8.95 1.85 -7.31
CA HIS A 681 -9.16 1.88 -8.77
C HIS A 681 -10.29 2.84 -9.18
N LEU A 682 -11.36 2.94 -8.39
CA LEU A 682 -12.43 3.91 -8.62
C LEU A 682 -11.95 5.35 -8.42
N GLN A 683 -11.09 5.62 -7.42
CA GLN A 683 -10.47 6.92 -7.23
C GLN A 683 -9.52 7.28 -8.39
N GLN A 684 -8.71 6.33 -8.86
CA GLN A 684 -7.81 6.51 -10.00
C GLN A 684 -8.59 6.81 -11.29
N LYS A 685 -9.66 6.04 -11.58
CA LYS A 685 -10.55 6.30 -12.72
C LYS A 685 -11.26 7.66 -12.62
N ARG A 686 -11.61 8.11 -11.41
CA ARG A 686 -12.18 9.45 -11.19
C ARG A 686 -11.19 10.58 -11.46
N ARG A 687 -9.90 10.42 -11.11
CA ARG A 687 -8.84 11.40 -11.43
C ARG A 687 -8.65 11.51 -12.95
N LEU A 688 -8.48 10.39 -13.64
CA LEU A 688 -8.32 10.35 -15.09
C LEU A 688 -9.56 10.91 -15.83
N LEU A 689 -10.77 10.75 -15.28
CA LEU A 689 -11.99 11.39 -15.80
C LEU A 689 -12.12 12.89 -15.47
N SER A 690 -11.34 13.44 -14.54
CA SER A 690 -11.17 14.89 -14.36
C SER A 690 -10.09 15.42 -15.30
N GLU A 691 -8.94 14.76 -15.38
CA GLU A 691 -7.83 15.09 -16.30
C GLU A 691 -8.35 15.20 -17.75
N LEU A 692 -9.09 14.19 -18.24
CA LEU A 692 -9.71 14.23 -19.57
C LEU A 692 -10.78 15.33 -19.74
N LYS A 693 -11.43 15.81 -18.67
CA LYS A 693 -12.35 16.96 -18.74
C LYS A 693 -11.59 18.27 -18.83
N GLU A 694 -10.53 18.41 -18.05
CA GLU A 694 -9.64 19.57 -18.08
C GLU A 694 -8.97 19.69 -19.46
N GLU A 695 -8.54 18.58 -20.08
CA GLU A 695 -8.07 18.54 -21.46
C GLU A 695 -9.16 18.93 -22.48
N LEU A 696 -10.41 18.44 -22.33
CA LEU A 696 -11.52 18.79 -23.20
C LEU A 696 -11.95 20.26 -23.06
N GLU A 697 -11.89 20.81 -21.85
CA GLU A 697 -12.15 22.22 -21.55
C GLU A 697 -11.03 23.12 -22.10
N TYR A 698 -9.77 22.73 -21.92
CA TYR A 698 -8.63 23.39 -22.58
C TYR A 698 -8.75 23.36 -24.11
N CYS A 699 -9.14 22.23 -24.70
CA CYS A 699 -9.43 22.14 -26.14
C CYS A 699 -10.58 23.07 -26.55
N ARG A 700 -11.68 23.13 -25.78
CA ARG A 700 -12.80 24.05 -26.03
C ARG A 700 -12.37 25.52 -25.96
N LEU A 701 -11.56 25.88 -24.97
CA LEU A 701 -11.01 27.23 -24.80
C LEU A 701 -10.07 27.61 -25.96
N LYS A 702 -9.23 26.67 -26.42
CA LYS A 702 -8.40 26.85 -27.62
C LYS A 702 -9.27 27.04 -28.87
N TRP A 703 -10.38 26.31 -29.01
CA TRP A 703 -11.34 26.46 -30.10
C TRP A 703 -12.23 27.71 -30.01
N SER A 704 -12.48 28.28 -28.82
CA SER A 704 -13.12 29.59 -28.70
C SER A 704 -12.14 30.70 -29.04
N ALA A 705 -10.92 30.68 -28.50
CA ALA A 705 -9.88 31.66 -28.82
C ALA A 705 -9.49 31.66 -30.31
N ALA A 706 -9.51 30.48 -30.97
CA ALA A 706 -9.31 30.38 -32.42
C ALA A 706 -10.46 31.01 -33.23
N ARG A 707 -11.72 30.86 -32.77
CA ARG A 707 -12.88 31.52 -33.40
C ARG A 707 -12.93 33.01 -33.13
N GLU A 708 -12.55 33.44 -31.93
CA GLU A 708 -12.42 34.85 -31.55
C GLU A 708 -11.39 35.55 -32.45
N LYS A 709 -10.18 34.98 -32.60
CA LYS A 709 -9.17 35.46 -33.55
C LYS A 709 -9.63 35.42 -35.01
N ASN A 710 -10.46 34.44 -35.38
CA ASN A 710 -11.05 34.40 -36.72
C ASN A 710 -12.03 35.59 -36.91
N ILE A 711 -12.92 35.84 -35.94
CA ILE A 711 -13.84 37.00 -35.93
C ILE A 711 -13.08 38.34 -35.90
N GLU A 712 -11.99 38.45 -35.14
CA GLU A 712 -11.08 39.60 -35.18
C GLU A 712 -10.49 39.80 -36.58
N SER A 713 -10.00 38.73 -37.20
CA SER A 713 -9.44 38.79 -38.56
C SER A 713 -10.49 39.11 -39.63
N GLU A 714 -11.72 38.58 -39.51
CA GLU A 714 -12.86 38.99 -40.34
C GLU A 714 -13.19 40.46 -40.14
N GLY A 715 -13.14 40.97 -38.90
CA GLY A 715 -13.33 42.39 -38.58
C GLY A 715 -12.28 43.27 -39.25
N GLN A 716 -11.01 42.87 -39.17
CA GLN A 716 -9.89 43.53 -39.87
C GLN A 716 -10.08 43.49 -41.39
N TRP A 717 -10.44 42.34 -41.98
CA TRP A 717 -10.74 42.22 -43.41
C TRP A 717 -11.93 43.08 -43.84
N LYS A 718 -13.00 43.16 -43.03
CA LYS A 718 -14.17 44.01 -43.28
C LYS A 718 -13.81 45.50 -43.18
N SER A 719 -12.96 45.89 -42.22
CA SER A 719 -12.43 47.25 -42.11
C SER A 719 -11.57 47.60 -43.32
N LEU A 720 -10.59 46.76 -43.69
CA LEU A 720 -9.77 46.95 -44.88
C LEU A 720 -10.62 47.04 -46.16
N LYS A 721 -11.64 46.19 -46.31
CA LYS A 721 -12.56 46.25 -47.47
C LYS A 721 -13.40 47.53 -47.47
N ALA A 722 -13.79 48.05 -46.29
CA ALA A 722 -14.45 49.34 -46.15
C ALA A 722 -13.50 50.51 -46.47
N ASP A 723 -12.24 50.47 -46.01
CA ASP A 723 -11.21 51.47 -46.29
C ASP A 723 -10.86 51.50 -47.78
N PHE A 724 -10.69 50.34 -48.42
CA PHE A 724 -10.49 50.26 -49.87
C PHE A 724 -11.71 50.76 -50.65
N ALA A 725 -12.93 50.52 -50.17
CA ALA A 725 -14.14 51.06 -50.79
C ALA A 725 -14.30 52.58 -50.54
N ALA A 726 -13.86 53.09 -49.40
CA ALA A 726 -13.83 54.52 -49.10
C ALA A 726 -12.79 55.25 -49.96
N ARG A 727 -11.58 54.68 -50.11
CA ARG A 727 -10.57 55.15 -51.07
C ARG A 727 -11.12 55.13 -52.49
N ARG A 728 -11.67 54.02 -52.98
CA ARG A 728 -12.28 53.96 -54.32
C ARG A 728 -13.38 55.00 -54.55
N LYS A 729 -14.16 55.34 -53.50
CA LYS A 729 -15.15 56.42 -53.55
C LYS A 729 -14.51 57.81 -53.60
N GLN A 730 -13.48 58.05 -52.80
CA GLN A 730 -12.68 59.28 -52.82
C GLN A 730 -11.95 59.46 -54.16
N ASP A 731 -11.39 58.40 -54.71
CA ASP A 731 -10.78 58.36 -56.04
C ASP A 731 -11.85 58.65 -57.11
N SER A 732 -13.07 58.10 -57.01
CA SER A 732 -14.18 58.42 -57.94
C SER A 732 -14.76 59.83 -57.78
N LEU A 733 -14.53 60.49 -56.65
CA LEU A 733 -14.91 61.89 -56.42
C LEU A 733 -13.84 62.86 -56.94
N ASN A 734 -12.56 62.46 -56.89
CA ASN A 734 -11.43 63.25 -57.39
C ASN A 734 -11.18 63.05 -58.89
N ASN A 735 -11.38 61.83 -59.42
CA ASN A 735 -11.26 61.51 -60.84
C ASN A 735 -12.65 61.35 -61.48
N SER A 736 -13.30 62.49 -61.76
CA SER A 736 -14.41 62.54 -62.73
C SER A 736 -13.85 62.40 -64.16
N GLY A 737 -13.43 61.20 -64.54
CA GLY A 737 -12.90 60.90 -65.87
C GLY A 737 -12.46 59.46 -66.06
N GLU A 738 -13.05 58.81 -67.07
CA GLU A 738 -12.46 57.73 -67.87
C GLU A 738 -11.82 56.53 -67.15
N SER A 739 -12.62 55.50 -66.87
CA SER A 739 -12.37 54.14 -67.40
C SER A 739 -13.54 53.20 -67.07
N GLY A 740 -13.91 52.33 -68.01
CA GLY A 740 -14.85 51.23 -67.78
C GLY A 740 -14.10 49.90 -67.82
N TYR A 741 -14.24 49.09 -66.78
CA TYR A 741 -13.92 47.66 -66.83
C TYR A 741 -14.94 46.86 -66.02
N SER A 742 -15.45 45.79 -66.60
CA SER A 742 -16.53 44.98 -66.02
C SER A 742 -16.05 44.09 -64.87
N ASP A 743 -16.92 43.88 -63.90
CA ASP A 743 -16.77 42.92 -62.81
C ASP A 743 -17.31 41.56 -63.29
N GLU A 744 -16.44 40.67 -63.79
CA GLU A 744 -16.83 39.30 -64.15
C GLU A 744 -16.78 38.39 -62.92
N GLN A 745 -17.95 37.97 -62.44
CA GLN A 745 -18.06 36.95 -61.39
C GLN A 745 -17.56 35.58 -61.89
N PRO A 746 -16.67 34.90 -61.14
CA PRO A 746 -16.67 33.45 -61.09
C PRO A 746 -17.83 32.98 -60.18
N SER A 747 -18.64 32.03 -60.67
CA SER A 747 -19.75 31.44 -59.92
C SER A 747 -19.36 30.05 -59.39
N ASP A 748 -18.80 30.00 -58.19
CA ASP A 748 -18.53 28.75 -57.47
C ASP A 748 -19.75 28.36 -56.62
N GLU A 749 -20.68 27.56 -57.18
CA GLU A 749 -21.71 26.84 -56.42
C GLU A 749 -21.29 25.39 -56.18
N ASP A 750 -20.54 25.16 -55.10
CA ASP A 750 -20.15 23.82 -54.64
C ASP A 750 -21.15 23.21 -53.64
N GLU A 751 -21.18 21.88 -53.64
CA GLU A 751 -22.05 20.94 -52.91
C GLU A 751 -22.72 21.41 -51.59
N VAL A 752 -24.07 21.47 -51.59
CA VAL A 752 -24.90 21.37 -50.36
C VAL A 752 -25.54 19.99 -50.26
N VAL A 753 -24.72 18.94 -50.05
CA VAL A 753 -25.21 17.58 -49.83
C VAL A 753 -25.86 17.44 -48.45
N ASN A 754 -27.18 17.57 -48.44
CA ASN A 754 -28.05 17.50 -47.27
C ASN A 754 -27.82 16.25 -46.38
N ARG A 755 -27.26 16.44 -45.18
CA ARG A 755 -27.32 15.46 -44.07
C ARG A 755 -27.97 16.04 -42.82
N LYS A 756 -29.25 16.42 -42.92
CA LYS A 756 -30.04 16.89 -41.77
C LYS A 756 -30.62 15.70 -40.97
N SER A 757 -30.26 15.64 -39.69
CA SER A 757 -31.02 15.07 -38.57
C SER A 757 -31.68 13.68 -38.74
N SER A 758 -31.07 12.64 -38.16
CA SER A 758 -31.80 11.49 -37.61
C SER A 758 -31.02 10.84 -36.46
N LEU A 759 -31.31 11.25 -35.22
CA LEU A 759 -30.82 10.62 -33.98
C LEU A 759 -31.59 11.16 -32.76
N ALA A 760 -32.85 10.74 -32.62
CA ALA A 760 -33.74 11.21 -31.55
C ALA A 760 -34.83 10.20 -31.14
N ASN A 761 -34.50 8.90 -31.04
CA ASN A 761 -35.25 7.98 -30.16
C ASN A 761 -34.56 6.62 -29.95
N GLN A 762 -34.19 6.31 -28.71
CA GLN A 762 -34.73 5.14 -27.99
C GLN A 762 -34.33 5.15 -26.51
N GLN A 763 -35.11 4.44 -25.70
CA GLN A 763 -34.93 4.29 -24.26
C GLN A 763 -34.28 2.92 -23.94
N SER A 764 -33.99 2.69 -22.65
CA SER A 764 -33.53 1.44 -22.01
C SER A 764 -34.28 0.17 -22.48
N PRO A 765 -33.69 -1.04 -22.34
CA PRO A 765 -33.04 -1.52 -21.10
C PRO A 765 -31.61 -1.03 -20.85
#